data_AF-U4LDR8-F1
#
_entry.id   AF-U4LDR8-F1
#
_cell.length_a   1.000
_cell.length_b   1.000
_cell.length_c   1.000
_cell.angle_alpha   90.00
_cell.angle_beta   90.00
_cell.angle_gamma   90.00
#
_symmetry.space_group_name_H-M   'P 1'
#
loop_
_entity.id
_entity.type
_entity.pdbx_description
1 polymer ?
#
loop_
_entity_poly.entity_id
_entity_poly.type
_entity_poly.pdbx_seq_one_letter_code
_entity_poly.pdbx_strand_id
1 'polypeptide(L)'
;MDQNRALLLLILLIIWFFPDSSSPPEDPKRIIHEHHLLEKLVNSTYGHPGSLTGLLSSPILVNGTAPDGENNTAPVVPTPPDVVRAQWFKLRRKVLGRYVDTDRELVEAPALEAPALQRRHASPAPKPPSRDLPLKSSPPVYQNATGSIQGTWSKLLFNPPLPTTALPNITYPANLSSLNEGKMILAFEDSIEREAQGKRLNVMKMGLRIRDKKGRHEAAVSLHGVHWGETGEMVAVTTGERFDGIFALSHFTLSESQFNQTKELLVPSINKTITEMEQNRYTEAPWTQAPDGNGGEDKPQCEYIVYAQLHPVDYGVNGEPMDLDTLKDIEREMRFPTGSATPKPPPLIASAMIYSPNCGSVLVADGLEGKKLWAIYDQATHFALGAAVLASLQIWVLIRQMNESNTLSTISRVSFWMITMMAVVDGYCFFIFMAAALLLGPATFLAMVTVSFCYLMLSAVFGMRFLVTTYRVQRQSAPATVTIAAPAPTPTPTPVAPPPSNTADRLPMPATAEAQTPLVIPPAPNTTTNQSTAAAVTDEEVNSEIGSLHMKFYFLLVGIFFFTLYVATWPPFFRDLLVHSLLILVNSYWVPQIHRNVMRGCRKALQWEFVFRMSVLRLVPVFYFYFYPKNIFLLDPNPQAVAVISGWVWIQCMVLVSQDVLGPRFLVPSRSLPQVYDYHSALPVDEEAAQAMGSPVDVNPLVVILLVLAAYAVKPSPTNPFHSWIFLSYPQAPDPTSMWPEATQYGKGLKDISFVVFYTFFFSFTREFLMQRVLRPCALRAGITKKAKIARFMEQTYTAAYFAVFVPFGLYVMYNTEVWYFRTAGFYERYPHHTHTADFKAYYLLQAAYWSQQAIVLMLQLEKPRKDFYELVLHHVVTLSLIASSYRYHFTYMGIAVFITHDISDFFLATSKTLNYLDHPLIGPYFGLFIAVWIYTRHYINLGIIISIPREFETIGPFVLDWDRGYYKCRLAQFISGSLLGSIQALNLFWLWFILRIAKRFVLSSEAVDERSEDEAESEDSDDTPTPKIEITPANEENGTAEKKNGAVAVEGVKEEKKEL
;
A
#
# COMPACT_ATOMS: atom_id res chain seq x y z
N MET A 1 13.94 -17.88 13.31
CA MET A 1 13.02 -16.72 13.24
C MET A 1 12.49 -16.69 11.80
N ASP A 2 11.21 -16.95 11.60
CA ASP A 2 10.64 -17.11 10.24
C ASP A 2 10.93 -15.88 9.37
N GLN A 3 11.36 -16.13 8.14
CA GLN A 3 11.68 -15.13 7.10
C GLN A 3 10.55 -14.08 6.95
N ASN A 4 9.29 -14.52 7.10
CA ASN A 4 8.11 -13.66 7.05
C ASN A 4 7.90 -12.83 8.32
N ARG A 5 8.35 -13.30 9.48
CA ARG A 5 8.36 -12.51 10.73
C ARG A 5 9.47 -11.47 10.72
N ALA A 6 10.62 -11.77 10.10
CA ALA A 6 11.70 -10.81 9.91
C ALA A 6 11.29 -9.70 8.91
N LEU A 7 10.61 -10.05 7.82
CA LEU A 7 10.05 -9.09 6.87
C LEU A 7 8.88 -8.29 7.45
N LEU A 8 7.99 -8.94 8.20
CA LEU A 8 6.93 -8.27 8.95
C LEU A 8 7.54 -7.31 9.99
N LEU A 9 8.53 -7.74 10.77
CA LEU A 9 9.23 -6.86 11.72
C LEU A 9 9.95 -5.73 11.00
N LEU A 10 10.56 -5.95 9.84
CA LEU A 10 11.28 -4.93 9.08
C LEU A 10 10.31 -3.92 8.43
N ILE A 11 9.24 -4.39 7.79
CA ILE A 11 8.22 -3.52 7.18
C ILE A 11 7.41 -2.83 8.27
N LEU A 12 7.05 -3.53 9.35
CA LEU A 12 6.47 -2.90 10.52
C LEU A 12 7.47 -1.95 11.16
N LEU A 13 8.77 -2.21 11.24
CA LEU A 13 9.77 -1.27 11.77
C LEU A 13 9.92 -0.06 10.85
N ILE A 14 9.91 -0.23 9.53
CA ILE A 14 9.91 0.86 8.55
C ILE A 14 8.61 1.67 8.72
N ILE A 15 7.44 1.04 8.69
CA ILE A 15 6.14 1.72 8.88
C ILE A 15 6.01 2.33 10.29
N TRP A 16 6.60 1.72 11.32
CA TRP A 16 6.57 2.15 12.74
C TRP A 16 7.65 3.21 13.06
N PHE A 17 8.70 3.33 12.25
CA PHE A 17 9.63 4.47 12.24
C PHE A 17 9.21 5.58 11.26
N PHE A 18 8.29 5.30 10.33
CA PHE A 18 7.63 6.26 9.44
C PHE A 18 6.11 6.41 9.71
N PRO A 19 5.63 6.57 10.96
CA PRO A 19 4.28 7.06 11.19
C PRO A 19 4.24 8.56 10.87
N ASP A 20 3.03 8.99 10.50
CA ASP A 20 2.62 10.32 10.06
C ASP A 20 3.50 11.49 10.53
N SER A 21 3.67 12.46 9.64
CA SER A 21 3.96 13.84 10.03
C SER A 21 2.85 14.31 10.96
N SER A 22 2.98 14.04 12.26
CA SER A 22 2.19 14.71 13.27
C SER A 22 2.54 16.19 13.17
N SER A 23 1.54 16.94 12.73
CA SER A 23 1.43 18.39 12.79
C SER A 23 2.15 18.99 14.01
N PRO A 24 2.79 20.16 13.87
CA PRO A 24 3.41 20.85 15.00
C PRO A 24 2.36 21.11 16.10
N PRO A 25 2.69 20.92 17.39
CA PRO A 25 1.90 21.40 18.52
C PRO A 25 1.88 22.92 18.54
N GLU A 26 0.75 23.40 19.05
CA GLU A 26 0.29 24.77 18.91
C GLU A 26 1.23 25.83 19.48
N ASP A 27 1.20 26.98 18.82
CA ASP A 27 1.56 28.27 19.39
C ASP A 27 0.62 28.52 20.60
N PRO A 28 1.10 28.74 21.83
CA PRO A 28 0.26 29.03 23.01
C PRO A 28 -0.72 30.19 22.78
N LYS A 29 -0.48 31.01 21.76
CA LYS A 29 -1.41 32.04 21.27
C LYS A 29 -2.76 31.49 20.79
N ARG A 30 -2.85 30.24 20.31
CA ARG A 30 -4.09 29.68 19.76
C ARG A 30 -5.12 29.36 20.84
N ILE A 31 -4.72 28.68 21.92
CA ILE A 31 -5.62 28.42 23.06
C ILE A 31 -6.11 29.76 23.68
N ILE A 32 -5.21 30.74 23.79
CA ILE A 32 -5.56 32.11 24.24
C ILE A 32 -6.56 32.77 23.28
N HIS A 33 -6.40 32.55 21.96
CA HIS A 33 -7.30 33.06 20.95
C HIS A 33 -8.72 32.49 21.07
N GLU A 34 -8.83 31.16 21.22
CA GLU A 34 -10.10 30.45 21.36
C GLU A 34 -10.84 30.87 22.66
N HIS A 35 -10.12 31.05 23.78
CA HIS A 35 -10.68 31.60 25.01
C HIS A 35 -11.22 33.03 24.83
N HIS A 36 -10.47 33.89 24.13
CA HIS A 36 -10.90 35.26 23.85
C HIS A 36 -12.17 35.31 22.98
N LEU A 37 -12.28 34.42 21.98
CA LEU A 37 -13.47 34.30 21.15
C LEU A 37 -14.67 33.77 21.95
N LEU A 38 -14.46 32.80 22.83
CA LEU A 38 -15.50 32.32 23.76
C LEU A 38 -15.97 33.44 24.68
N GLU A 39 -15.07 34.21 25.27
CA GLU A 39 -15.39 35.31 26.18
C GLU A 39 -16.19 36.41 25.46
N LYS A 40 -15.85 36.71 24.21
CA LYS A 40 -16.64 37.59 23.32
C LYS A 40 -18.03 37.05 23.04
N LEU A 41 -18.17 35.75 22.75
CA LEU A 41 -19.48 35.12 22.53
C LEU A 41 -20.35 35.20 23.79
N VAL A 42 -19.77 34.94 24.97
CA VAL A 42 -20.44 35.05 26.27
C VAL A 42 -20.89 36.49 26.53
N ASN A 43 -19.98 37.45 26.39
CA ASN A 43 -20.20 38.88 26.67
C ASN A 43 -20.94 39.64 25.56
N SER A 44 -21.22 38.99 24.42
CA SER A 44 -22.04 39.53 23.33
C SER A 44 -23.42 39.90 23.87
N THR A 45 -23.62 41.19 24.13
CA THR A 45 -24.80 41.82 24.75
C THR A 45 -25.72 42.48 23.71
N TYR A 46 -25.35 42.49 22.43
CA TYR A 46 -26.17 43.00 21.33
C TYR A 46 -26.92 41.84 20.65
N GLY A 47 -28.13 41.58 21.15
CA GLY A 47 -28.97 40.44 20.81
C GLY A 47 -29.86 40.64 19.58
N HIS A 48 -29.27 40.78 18.40
CA HIS A 48 -30.02 40.63 17.15
C HIS A 48 -29.27 39.75 16.14
N PRO A 49 -29.98 38.84 15.42
CA PRO A 49 -29.50 38.19 14.21
C PRO A 49 -28.69 39.14 13.31
N GLY A 50 -27.44 38.79 13.01
CA GLY A 50 -26.58 39.52 12.08
C GLY A 50 -25.67 40.63 12.64
N SER A 51 -25.64 40.90 13.94
CA SER A 51 -24.65 41.83 14.50
C SER A 51 -23.33 41.14 14.85
N LEU A 52 -22.32 41.20 13.97
CA LEU A 52 -21.01 40.52 14.15
C LEU A 52 -19.91 41.42 14.76
N THR A 53 -20.27 42.58 15.31
CA THR A 53 -19.31 43.53 15.90
C THR A 53 -18.52 42.89 17.04
N GLY A 54 -17.22 42.72 16.85
CA GLY A 54 -16.28 42.25 17.86
C GLY A 54 -15.84 40.78 17.76
N LEU A 55 -16.52 39.92 16.99
CA LEU A 55 -16.21 38.48 16.89
C LEU A 55 -15.16 38.14 15.81
N LEU A 56 -14.89 39.03 14.86
CA LEU A 56 -13.88 38.80 13.83
C LEU A 56 -12.48 39.09 14.37
N SER A 57 -11.63 38.07 14.40
CA SER A 57 -10.21 38.12 14.74
C SER A 57 -9.37 38.87 13.70
N SER A 58 -9.86 38.98 12.46
CA SER A 58 -9.28 39.76 11.38
C SER A 58 -10.36 40.39 10.48
N PRO A 59 -10.29 41.70 10.17
CA PRO A 59 -11.18 42.29 9.18
C PRO A 59 -10.84 41.71 7.80
N ILE A 60 -11.86 41.27 7.05
CA ILE A 60 -11.66 40.98 5.63
C ILE A 60 -11.40 42.32 4.94
N LEU A 61 -10.13 42.64 4.71
CA LEU A 61 -9.70 43.89 4.07
C LEU A 61 -10.11 43.87 2.59
N VAL A 62 -11.01 44.77 2.21
CA VAL A 62 -11.35 45.05 0.81
C VAL A 62 -10.44 46.18 0.33
N ASN A 63 -9.54 45.90 -0.61
CA ASN A 63 -8.86 46.97 -1.35
C ASN A 63 -9.80 47.48 -2.45
N GLY A 64 -10.61 48.48 -2.12
CA GLY A 64 -11.35 49.28 -3.09
C GLY A 64 -10.68 50.64 -3.28
N THR A 65 -10.04 50.88 -4.42
CA THR A 65 -9.66 52.24 -4.83
C THR A 65 -10.93 53.03 -5.15
N ALA A 66 -11.36 53.92 -4.26
CA ALA A 66 -12.21 55.04 -4.64
C ALA A 66 -11.30 56.22 -5.03
N PRO A 67 -11.63 56.97 -6.11
CA PRO A 67 -10.96 58.23 -6.36
C PRO A 67 -11.36 59.20 -5.25
N ASP A 68 -10.37 59.96 -4.77
CA ASP A 68 -10.50 61.06 -3.83
C ASP A 68 -10.59 60.68 -2.34
N GLY A 69 -9.40 60.42 -1.78
CA GLY A 69 -8.94 61.01 -0.51
C GLY A 69 -9.88 61.04 0.69
N GLU A 70 -10.24 59.88 1.26
CA GLU A 70 -10.47 59.70 2.70
C GLU A 70 -10.47 58.18 3.01
N ASN A 71 -9.43 57.69 3.70
CA ASN A 71 -9.32 56.28 4.10
C ASN A 71 -10.28 55.98 5.28
N ASN A 72 -11.56 55.77 4.99
CA ASN A 72 -12.48 55.07 5.88
C ASN A 72 -12.69 53.64 5.34
N THR A 73 -11.81 52.72 5.73
CA THR A 73 -11.98 51.27 5.48
C THR A 73 -13.09 50.72 6.37
N ALA A 74 -14.29 50.51 5.83
CA ALA A 74 -15.38 49.86 6.55
C ALA A 74 -15.23 48.32 6.51
N PRO A 75 -15.35 47.60 7.64
CA PRO A 75 -15.40 46.14 7.64
C PRO A 75 -16.69 45.65 6.96
N VAL A 76 -16.58 44.81 5.93
CA VAL A 76 -17.74 44.12 5.34
C VAL A 76 -18.16 43.03 6.32
N VAL A 77 -19.35 43.20 6.90
CA VAL A 77 -19.97 42.23 7.80
C VAL A 77 -20.33 40.97 7.00
N PRO A 78 -19.88 39.75 7.38
CA PRO A 78 -20.20 38.51 6.66
C PRO A 78 -21.65 38.03 6.86
N THR A 79 -22.59 38.92 7.18
CA THR A 79 -24.00 38.57 7.19
C THR A 79 -24.49 38.30 5.78
N PRO A 80 -25.43 37.36 5.59
CA PRO A 80 -26.14 37.25 4.33
C PRO A 80 -26.80 38.61 4.05
N PRO A 81 -26.55 39.24 2.89
CA PRO A 81 -27.25 40.45 2.50
C PRO A 81 -28.76 40.25 2.59
N ASP A 82 -29.54 41.30 2.84
CA ASP A 82 -31.00 41.22 2.95
C ASP A 82 -31.65 40.50 1.77
N VAL A 83 -31.02 40.62 0.59
CA VAL A 83 -31.40 39.90 -0.63
C VAL A 83 -31.26 38.38 -0.48
N VAL A 84 -30.18 37.88 0.12
CA VAL A 84 -29.97 36.44 0.39
C VAL A 84 -30.98 35.95 1.43
N ARG A 85 -31.21 36.73 2.49
CA ARG A 85 -32.21 36.43 3.52
C ARG A 85 -33.62 36.31 2.92
N ALA A 86 -34.01 37.26 2.06
CA ALA A 86 -35.30 37.24 1.39
C ALA A 86 -35.48 36.01 0.47
N GLN A 87 -34.42 35.59 -0.23
CA GLN A 87 -34.45 34.38 -1.05
C GLN A 87 -34.60 33.11 -0.20
N TRP A 88 -33.95 33.04 0.95
CA TRP A 88 -34.11 31.92 1.89
C TRP A 88 -35.56 31.80 2.37
N PHE A 89 -36.16 32.89 2.85
CA PHE A 89 -37.57 32.89 3.27
C PHE A 89 -38.53 32.53 2.12
N LYS A 90 -38.21 32.91 0.89
CA LYS A 90 -38.98 32.49 -0.29
C LYS A 90 -38.89 30.97 -0.51
N LEU A 91 -37.69 30.39 -0.40
CA LEU A 91 -37.48 28.94 -0.51
C LEU A 91 -38.19 28.19 0.63
N ARG A 92 -38.04 28.67 1.87
CA ARG A 92 -38.66 28.09 3.06
C ARG A 92 -40.19 28.08 2.97
N ARG A 93 -40.81 29.19 2.54
CA ARG A 93 -42.27 29.25 2.30
C ARG A 93 -42.73 28.26 1.24
N LYS A 94 -41.93 28.08 0.18
CA LYS A 94 -42.23 27.09 -0.85
C LYS A 94 -42.23 25.66 -0.27
N VAL A 95 -41.30 25.35 0.63
CA VAL A 95 -41.16 24.01 1.26
C VAL A 95 -42.23 23.76 2.32
N LEU A 96 -42.41 24.67 3.27
CA LEU A 96 -43.31 24.49 4.40
C LEU A 96 -44.78 24.78 4.05
N GLY A 97 -45.06 25.47 2.95
CA GLY A 97 -46.41 25.68 2.41
C GLY A 97 -47.42 26.15 3.46
N ARG A 98 -48.36 25.27 3.82
CA ARG A 98 -49.47 25.54 4.76
C ARG A 98 -49.09 25.57 6.25
N TYR A 99 -47.85 25.22 6.60
CA TYR A 99 -47.34 25.18 7.98
C TYR A 99 -46.61 26.48 8.37
N VAL A 100 -46.55 27.47 7.47
CA VAL A 100 -45.95 28.78 7.75
C VAL A 100 -47.04 29.80 8.08
N ASP A 101 -46.85 30.52 9.20
CA ASP A 101 -47.60 31.73 9.48
C ASP A 101 -47.08 32.88 8.61
N THR A 102 -47.81 33.17 7.53
CA THR A 102 -47.45 34.21 6.57
C THR A 102 -47.35 35.60 7.19
N ASP A 103 -48.09 35.89 8.25
CA ASP A 103 -48.12 37.22 8.88
C ASP A 103 -46.91 37.44 9.79
N ARG A 104 -46.38 36.37 10.41
CA ARG A 104 -45.20 36.43 11.28
C ARG A 104 -43.87 36.53 10.51
N GLU A 105 -43.72 35.82 9.39
CA GLU A 105 -42.52 35.95 8.54
C GLU A 105 -42.46 37.29 7.78
N LEU A 106 -43.61 37.92 7.48
CA LEU A 106 -43.66 39.25 6.85
C LEU A 106 -43.14 40.36 7.77
N VAL A 107 -43.20 40.18 9.10
CA VAL A 107 -42.63 41.11 10.10
C VAL A 107 -41.11 40.91 10.23
N GLU A 108 -40.59 39.71 9.95
CA GLU A 108 -39.16 39.36 10.09
C GLU A 108 -38.36 39.48 8.77
N ALA A 109 -39.02 39.59 7.60
CA ALA A 109 -38.36 39.79 6.32
C ALA A 109 -38.03 41.28 6.07
N PRO A 110 -36.80 41.63 5.65
CA PRO A 110 -36.48 43.00 5.28
C PRO A 110 -37.30 43.43 4.06
N ALA A 111 -37.94 44.60 4.15
CA ALA A 111 -38.73 45.18 3.07
C ALA A 111 -37.84 45.44 1.85
N LEU A 112 -37.90 44.57 0.84
CA LEU A 112 -37.36 44.85 -0.49
C LEU A 112 -38.20 45.98 -1.11
N GLU A 113 -37.68 47.21 -1.09
CA GLU A 113 -38.24 48.31 -1.87
C GLU A 113 -38.17 47.94 -3.36
N ALA A 114 -39.33 47.54 -3.91
CA ALA A 114 -39.51 47.49 -5.36
C ALA A 114 -39.48 48.93 -5.92
N PRO A 115 -38.88 49.16 -7.10
CA PRO A 115 -38.87 50.49 -7.70
C PRO A 115 -40.31 50.95 -7.97
N ALA A 116 -40.58 52.20 -7.59
CA ALA A 116 -41.88 52.84 -7.69
C ALA A 116 -42.44 52.81 -9.12
N LEU A 117 -43.31 51.83 -9.40
CA LEU A 117 -44.22 51.86 -10.54
C LEU A 117 -45.54 52.48 -10.10
N GLN A 118 -45.70 53.75 -10.50
CA GLN A 118 -46.93 54.54 -10.58
C GLN A 118 -48.24 53.81 -10.23
N ARG A 119 -48.78 54.12 -9.04
CA ARG A 119 -50.21 53.90 -8.74
C ARG A 119 -51.05 54.74 -9.70
N ARG A 120 -51.69 54.11 -10.68
CA ARG A 120 -52.93 54.61 -11.28
C ARG A 120 -54.12 53.86 -10.66
N HIS A 121 -55.15 54.64 -10.39
CA HIS A 121 -56.45 54.29 -9.82
C HIS A 121 -56.96 52.86 -10.12
N ALA A 122 -57.32 52.14 -9.06
CA ALA A 122 -58.25 51.01 -9.12
C ALA A 122 -59.09 50.96 -7.82
N SER A 123 -60.40 50.84 -8.00
CA SER A 123 -61.47 50.74 -6.97
C SER A 123 -61.24 49.64 -5.91
N PRO A 124 -61.90 49.72 -4.74
CA PRO A 124 -61.75 48.72 -3.68
C PRO A 124 -62.33 47.37 -4.11
N ALA A 125 -61.47 46.35 -4.17
CA ALA A 125 -61.88 44.95 -4.31
C ALA A 125 -62.41 44.41 -2.97
N PRO A 126 -63.35 43.44 -2.97
CA PRO A 126 -64.04 42.98 -1.77
C PRO A 126 -63.12 42.18 -0.84
N LYS A 127 -63.36 42.30 0.48
CA LYS A 127 -62.71 41.48 1.51
C LYS A 127 -62.80 39.99 1.16
N PRO A 128 -61.69 39.23 1.18
CA PRO A 128 -61.78 37.77 1.07
C PRO A 128 -62.49 37.20 2.31
N PRO A 129 -63.21 36.08 2.17
CA PRO A 129 -63.91 35.45 3.28
C PRO A 129 -62.90 34.99 4.33
N SER A 130 -63.18 35.29 5.59
CA SER A 130 -62.52 34.72 6.75
C SER A 130 -62.67 33.20 6.73
N ARG A 131 -61.68 32.50 6.20
CA ARG A 131 -61.46 31.10 6.53
C ARG A 131 -60.59 31.09 7.78
N ASP A 132 -61.24 30.89 8.92
CA ASP A 132 -60.60 30.40 10.14
C ASP A 132 -59.96 29.04 9.81
N LEU A 133 -58.72 29.08 9.31
CA LEU A 133 -57.84 27.92 9.28
C LEU A 133 -57.28 27.80 10.69
N PRO A 134 -57.54 26.69 11.42
CA PRO A 134 -56.97 26.50 12.74
C PRO A 134 -55.46 26.59 12.64
N LEU A 135 -54.85 27.36 13.55
CA LEU A 135 -53.40 27.51 13.74
C LEU A 135 -52.78 26.10 13.75
N LYS A 136 -52.13 25.72 12.65
CA LYS A 136 -51.81 24.31 12.37
C LYS A 136 -50.60 23.85 13.18
N SER A 137 -50.75 22.67 13.74
CA SER A 137 -49.73 21.83 14.40
C SER A 137 -48.35 21.91 13.73
N SER A 138 -47.28 21.79 14.53
CA SER A 138 -45.89 21.69 14.05
C SER A 138 -45.77 20.73 12.85
N PRO A 139 -44.95 21.06 11.84
CA PRO A 139 -44.84 20.21 10.65
C PRO A 139 -44.31 18.81 11.02
N PRO A 140 -44.84 17.73 10.43
CA PRO A 140 -44.34 16.38 10.66
C PRO A 140 -42.98 16.20 9.97
N VAL A 141 -41.90 16.57 10.67
CA VAL A 141 -40.51 16.47 10.21
C VAL A 141 -39.72 15.52 11.09
N TYR A 142 -38.66 14.93 10.54
CA TYR A 142 -37.74 14.09 11.30
C TYR A 142 -37.04 14.91 12.39
N GLN A 143 -37.07 14.42 13.64
CA GLN A 143 -36.43 15.13 14.76
C GLN A 143 -34.92 14.91 14.79
N ASN A 144 -34.46 13.80 14.21
CA ASN A 144 -33.04 13.50 14.03
C ASN A 144 -32.74 13.34 12.54
N ALA A 145 -31.92 14.23 11.99
CA ALA A 145 -31.64 14.28 10.56
C ALA A 145 -30.48 13.37 10.12
N THR A 146 -29.87 12.60 11.03
CA THR A 146 -28.65 11.83 10.75
C THR A 146 -28.82 10.91 9.54
N GLY A 147 -28.07 11.18 8.48
CA GLY A 147 -28.26 10.60 7.17
C GLY A 147 -27.52 11.34 6.08
N SER A 148 -27.80 11.00 4.82
CA SER A 148 -27.19 11.65 3.67
C SER A 148 -28.23 11.90 2.59
N ILE A 149 -28.26 13.12 2.07
CA ILE A 149 -29.12 13.57 0.98
C ILE A 149 -28.27 14.03 -0.20
N GLN A 150 -28.79 13.82 -1.40
CA GLN A 150 -28.10 14.17 -2.64
C GLN A 150 -29.07 14.78 -3.66
N GLY A 151 -28.52 15.59 -4.56
CA GLY A 151 -29.29 16.14 -5.67
C GLY A 151 -28.49 17.16 -6.45
N THR A 152 -29.19 17.98 -7.21
CA THR A 152 -28.60 19.00 -8.07
C THR A 152 -28.70 20.38 -7.44
N TRP A 153 -27.66 21.18 -7.61
CA TRP A 153 -27.66 22.58 -7.21
C TRP A 153 -27.55 23.49 -8.43
N SER A 154 -28.03 24.71 -8.27
CA SER A 154 -27.92 25.79 -9.26
C SER A 154 -27.39 27.07 -8.61
N LYS A 155 -26.59 27.83 -9.34
CA LYS A 155 -26.04 29.10 -8.87
C LYS A 155 -27.08 30.21 -9.07
N LEU A 156 -27.40 30.95 -8.01
CA LEU A 156 -28.21 32.16 -8.11
C LEU A 156 -27.32 33.33 -8.57
N LEU A 157 -27.75 34.00 -9.64
CA LEU A 157 -27.09 35.19 -10.19
C LEU A 157 -27.84 36.44 -9.72
N PHE A 158 -27.13 37.37 -9.10
CA PHE A 158 -27.65 38.68 -8.68
C PHE A 158 -27.16 39.77 -9.62
N ASN A 159 -27.99 40.79 -9.86
CA ASN A 159 -27.64 41.96 -10.64
C ASN A 159 -28.03 43.24 -9.88
N PRO A 160 -27.09 44.07 -9.39
CA PRO A 160 -25.63 43.91 -9.49
C PRO A 160 -25.11 42.66 -8.73
N PRO A 161 -23.92 42.13 -9.09
CA PRO A 161 -23.33 40.98 -8.41
C PRO A 161 -23.08 41.29 -6.93
N LEU A 162 -23.14 40.25 -6.09
CA LEU A 162 -22.86 40.39 -4.65
C LEU A 162 -21.43 40.92 -4.43
N PRO A 163 -21.21 41.80 -3.43
CA PRO A 163 -19.88 42.31 -3.13
C PRO A 163 -18.94 41.14 -2.78
N THR A 164 -17.92 40.93 -3.61
CA THR A 164 -16.86 39.94 -3.36
C THR A 164 -15.68 40.64 -2.69
N THR A 165 -15.09 39.98 -1.69
CA THR A 165 -13.77 40.36 -1.18
C THR A 165 -12.73 39.85 -2.18
N ALA A 166 -12.60 40.54 -3.32
CA ALA A 166 -11.73 40.12 -4.42
C ALA A 166 -10.26 40.10 -3.97
N LEU A 167 -9.64 38.92 -3.96
CA LEU A 167 -8.20 38.79 -4.09
C LEU A 167 -7.85 38.78 -5.58
N PRO A 168 -7.00 39.69 -6.07
CA PRO A 168 -6.47 39.59 -7.42
C PRO A 168 -5.45 38.44 -7.46
N ASN A 169 -5.55 37.57 -8.47
CA ASN A 169 -4.57 36.52 -8.79
C ASN A 169 -4.46 35.31 -7.83
N ILE A 170 -5.53 34.55 -7.67
CA ILE A 170 -5.39 33.12 -7.35
C ILE A 170 -6.13 32.31 -8.42
N THR A 171 -5.37 31.70 -9.31
CA THR A 171 -5.87 30.65 -10.21
C THR A 171 -6.33 29.48 -9.35
N TYR A 172 -7.65 29.34 -9.20
CA TYR A 172 -8.30 28.16 -8.64
C TYR A 172 -7.69 26.87 -9.22
N PRO A 173 -7.42 25.83 -8.43
CA PRO A 173 -7.30 24.50 -8.97
C PRO A 173 -8.71 24.10 -9.45
N ALA A 174 -8.96 24.35 -10.73
CA ALA A 174 -10.06 23.86 -11.56
C ALA A 174 -11.53 24.16 -11.13
N ASN A 175 -12.12 25.15 -11.82
CA ASN A 175 -13.49 25.10 -12.37
C ASN A 175 -14.74 25.04 -11.45
N LEU A 176 -14.70 25.18 -10.12
CA LEU A 176 -15.96 25.18 -9.34
C LEU A 176 -16.71 26.54 -9.38
N SER A 177 -15.99 27.66 -9.45
CA SER A 177 -16.56 29.01 -9.50
C SER A 177 -17.20 29.38 -10.85
N SER A 178 -16.80 28.68 -11.93
CA SER A 178 -17.31 28.83 -13.31
C SER A 178 -18.53 27.96 -13.62
N LEU A 179 -18.92 27.05 -12.72
CA LEU A 179 -20.09 26.19 -12.89
C LEU A 179 -21.37 26.89 -12.42
N ASN A 180 -22.41 26.83 -13.25
CA ASN A 180 -23.75 27.34 -12.93
C ASN A 180 -24.68 26.26 -12.36
N GLU A 181 -24.33 24.98 -12.56
CA GLU A 181 -25.09 23.82 -12.09
C GLU A 181 -24.13 22.66 -11.77
N GLY A 182 -24.53 21.78 -10.85
CA GLY A 182 -23.74 20.60 -10.49
C GLY A 182 -24.51 19.62 -9.60
N LYS A 183 -23.81 18.58 -9.14
CA LYS A 183 -24.34 17.63 -8.15
C LYS A 183 -23.78 17.98 -6.77
N MET A 184 -24.56 17.78 -5.72
CA MET A 184 -24.08 17.92 -4.33
C MET A 184 -24.58 16.78 -3.45
N ILE A 185 -23.84 16.55 -2.37
CA ILE A 185 -24.19 15.62 -1.29
C ILE A 185 -24.09 16.40 0.03
N LEU A 186 -25.12 16.32 0.86
CA LEU A 186 -25.12 16.79 2.24
C LEU A 186 -25.26 15.58 3.15
N ALA A 187 -24.25 15.34 3.98
CA ALA A 187 -24.31 14.35 5.05
C ALA A 187 -24.53 15.06 6.38
N PHE A 188 -25.50 14.61 7.17
CA PHE A 188 -25.83 15.17 8.47
C PHE A 188 -25.52 14.16 9.57
N GLU A 189 -24.97 14.66 10.67
CA GLU A 189 -24.74 13.91 11.90
C GLU A 189 -25.20 14.74 13.09
N ASP A 190 -26.40 14.42 13.59
CA ASP A 190 -26.97 15.03 14.80
C ASP A 190 -26.39 14.35 16.04
N SER A 191 -25.75 15.13 16.90
CA SER A 191 -25.27 14.72 18.22
C SER A 191 -26.31 15.01 19.32
N ILE A 192 -26.13 14.36 20.48
CA ILE A 192 -27.09 14.17 21.59
C ILE A 192 -28.04 15.36 21.84
N GLU A 193 -29.34 15.04 21.97
CA GLU A 193 -30.43 15.96 22.36
C GLU A 193 -30.06 16.76 23.63
N ARG A 194 -30.03 18.09 23.54
CA ARG A 194 -30.04 18.98 24.71
C ARG A 194 -31.31 19.81 24.68
N GLU A 195 -32.00 19.86 25.81
CA GLU A 195 -33.12 20.79 25.99
C GLU A 195 -32.57 22.18 26.29
N ALA A 196 -32.86 23.15 25.43
CA ALA A 196 -32.62 24.57 25.67
C ALA A 196 -34.00 25.26 25.69
N GLN A 197 -34.32 25.95 26.80
CA GLN A 197 -35.62 26.62 26.99
C GLN A 197 -36.86 25.72 26.77
N GLY A 198 -36.75 24.42 27.09
CA GLY A 198 -37.84 23.45 26.92
C GLY A 198 -38.12 23.01 25.47
N LYS A 199 -37.24 23.37 24.52
CA LYS A 199 -37.31 22.95 23.11
C LYS A 199 -36.14 22.05 22.74
N ARG A 200 -36.37 21.11 21.80
CA ARG A 200 -35.37 20.15 21.32
C ARG A 200 -34.46 20.79 20.26
N LEU A 201 -33.17 20.88 20.57
CA LEU A 201 -32.12 21.40 19.68
C LEU A 201 -30.95 20.41 19.62
N ASN A 202 -30.51 20.06 18.41
CA ASN A 202 -29.39 19.14 18.20
C ASN A 202 -28.17 19.92 17.68
N VAL A 203 -26.98 19.63 18.22
CA VAL A 203 -25.72 20.06 17.61
C VAL A 203 -25.44 19.13 16.43
N MET A 204 -25.24 19.70 15.25
CA MET A 204 -25.12 18.96 13.99
C MET A 204 -23.73 19.16 13.38
N LYS A 205 -23.12 18.09 12.89
CA LYS A 205 -22.02 18.15 11.93
C LYS A 205 -22.57 17.91 10.53
N MET A 206 -22.16 18.73 9.57
CA MET A 206 -22.62 18.65 8.19
C MET A 206 -21.43 18.50 7.24
N GLY A 207 -21.41 17.43 6.45
CA GLY A 207 -20.46 17.26 5.35
C GLY A 207 -21.06 17.71 4.03
N LEU A 208 -20.49 18.74 3.42
CA LEU A 208 -20.87 19.25 2.10
C LEU A 208 -19.88 18.72 1.05
N ARG A 209 -20.37 17.99 0.05
CA ARG A 209 -19.58 17.63 -1.14
C ARG A 209 -20.21 18.22 -2.39
N ILE A 210 -19.43 18.99 -3.15
CA ILE A 210 -19.85 19.62 -4.40
C ILE A 210 -19.09 18.96 -5.55
N ARG A 211 -19.81 18.50 -6.58
CA ARG A 211 -19.26 17.85 -7.76
C ARG A 211 -19.71 18.53 -9.04
N ASP A 212 -18.80 18.58 -10.02
CA ASP A 212 -19.15 18.92 -11.41
C ASP A 212 -20.14 17.89 -11.99
N LYS A 213 -20.92 18.29 -13.00
CA LYS A 213 -21.89 17.45 -13.72
C LYS A 213 -21.27 16.16 -14.29
N LYS A 214 -19.97 16.20 -14.64
CA LYS A 214 -19.19 15.05 -15.13
C LYS A 214 -18.46 14.27 -14.03
N GLY A 215 -18.53 14.69 -12.76
CA GLY A 215 -17.91 14.00 -11.62
C GLY A 215 -16.38 14.03 -11.58
N ARG A 216 -15.71 14.84 -12.41
CA ARG A 216 -14.24 14.89 -12.51
C ARG A 216 -13.57 15.73 -11.43
N HIS A 217 -14.29 16.71 -10.88
CA HIS A 217 -13.85 17.59 -9.82
C HIS A 217 -14.84 17.49 -8.66
N GLU A 218 -14.31 17.27 -7.46
CA GLU A 218 -15.06 17.17 -6.22
C GLU A 218 -14.37 18.05 -5.18
N ALA A 219 -15.17 18.86 -4.47
CA ALA A 219 -14.73 19.59 -3.30
C ALA A 219 -15.55 19.09 -2.10
N ALA A 220 -14.88 18.71 -1.02
CA ALA A 220 -15.51 18.32 0.23
C ALA A 220 -15.20 19.36 1.30
N VAL A 221 -16.19 19.67 2.15
CA VAL A 221 -16.08 20.65 3.23
C VAL A 221 -16.86 20.14 4.44
N SER A 222 -16.27 20.24 5.62
CA SER A 222 -16.95 19.97 6.89
C SER A 222 -17.47 21.28 7.50
N LEU A 223 -18.72 21.25 7.95
CA LEU A 223 -19.42 22.36 8.60
C LEU A 223 -19.96 21.92 9.96
N HIS A 224 -20.13 22.88 10.86
CA HIS A 224 -20.72 22.70 12.19
C HIS A 224 -21.94 23.59 12.35
N GLY A 225 -22.99 23.07 12.95
CA GLY A 225 -24.31 23.71 12.92
C GLY A 225 -25.24 23.28 14.03
N VAL A 226 -26.47 23.78 13.94
CA VAL A 226 -27.59 23.43 14.82
C VAL A 226 -28.81 23.03 13.99
N HIS A 227 -29.57 22.07 14.50
CA HIS A 227 -30.80 21.56 13.90
C HIS A 227 -31.97 21.66 14.88
N TRP A 228 -33.02 22.38 14.50
CA TRP A 228 -34.26 22.50 15.26
C TRP A 228 -35.24 21.38 14.91
N GLY A 229 -35.28 20.32 15.72
CA GLY A 229 -36.10 19.13 15.44
C GLY A 229 -37.63 19.36 15.38
N GLU A 230 -38.14 20.45 15.95
CA GLU A 230 -39.57 20.80 15.89
C GLU A 230 -39.99 21.43 14.55
N THR A 231 -39.06 22.12 13.87
CA THR A 231 -39.34 22.87 12.63
C THR A 231 -38.61 22.30 11.42
N GLY A 232 -37.59 21.47 11.63
CA GLY A 232 -36.75 20.89 10.58
C GLY A 232 -35.77 21.90 9.95
N GLU A 233 -35.61 23.07 10.58
CA GLU A 233 -34.67 24.10 10.14
C GLU A 233 -33.25 23.81 10.62
N MET A 234 -32.27 24.12 9.79
CA MET A 234 -30.86 23.85 10.04
C MET A 234 -29.99 25.02 9.58
N VAL A 235 -28.99 25.37 10.39
CA VAL A 235 -27.96 26.34 10.04
C VAL A 235 -26.60 25.74 10.36
N ALA A 236 -25.67 25.74 9.40
CA ALA A 236 -24.31 25.25 9.58
C ALA A 236 -23.29 26.16 8.90
N VAL A 237 -22.09 26.23 9.46
CA VAL A 237 -21.01 27.11 9.02
C VAL A 237 -19.66 26.38 8.99
N THR A 238 -18.80 26.78 8.07
CA THR A 238 -17.40 26.35 8.05
C THR A 238 -16.60 27.05 9.14
N THR A 239 -15.58 26.39 9.69
CA THR A 239 -14.60 27.05 10.57
C THR A 239 -13.19 26.78 10.04
N GLY A 240 -12.46 27.84 9.71
CA GLY A 240 -11.12 27.80 9.12
C GLY A 240 -10.22 28.89 9.68
N GLU A 241 -8.95 28.93 9.25
CA GLU A 241 -7.95 29.90 9.75
C GLU A 241 -8.33 31.38 9.51
N ARG A 242 -9.21 31.64 8.55
CA ARG A 242 -9.67 32.99 8.17
C ARG A 242 -11.07 33.31 8.69
N PHE A 243 -11.78 32.32 9.23
CA PHE A 243 -13.18 32.46 9.60
C PHE A 243 -13.53 31.54 10.77
N ASP A 244 -13.71 32.15 11.94
CA ASP A 244 -14.07 31.50 13.20
C ASP A 244 -15.59 31.19 13.27
N GLY A 245 -16.09 30.43 12.29
CA GLY A 245 -17.52 30.26 12.03
C GLY A 245 -18.31 29.72 13.22
N ILE A 246 -17.78 28.74 13.95
CA ILE A 246 -18.49 28.14 15.11
C ILE A 246 -18.82 29.18 16.20
N PHE A 247 -17.95 30.18 16.41
CA PHE A 247 -18.18 31.26 17.38
C PHE A 247 -19.17 32.31 16.87
N ALA A 248 -19.34 32.41 15.56
CA ALA A 248 -20.31 33.30 14.92
C ALA A 248 -21.65 32.62 14.59
N LEU A 249 -21.79 31.30 14.81
CA LEU A 249 -22.96 30.51 14.40
C LEU A 249 -24.29 31.05 14.91
N SER A 250 -24.37 31.49 16.18
CA SER A 250 -25.59 32.08 16.75
C SER A 250 -26.05 33.32 15.97
N HIS A 251 -25.11 34.13 15.47
CA HIS A 251 -25.40 35.36 14.72
C HIS A 251 -25.92 35.11 13.30
N PHE A 252 -25.76 33.89 12.76
CA PHE A 252 -26.29 33.50 11.45
C PHE A 252 -27.71 32.92 11.51
N THR A 253 -28.27 32.75 12.71
CA THR A 253 -29.69 32.44 12.89
C THR A 253 -30.56 33.61 12.44
N LEU A 254 -31.85 33.36 12.16
CA LEU A 254 -32.72 34.37 11.53
C LEU A 254 -33.71 35.02 12.50
N SER A 255 -33.92 34.42 13.68
CA SER A 255 -34.80 34.96 14.72
C SER A 255 -34.07 35.12 16.05
N GLU A 256 -34.51 36.08 16.86
CA GLU A 256 -33.94 36.34 18.19
C GLU A 256 -34.11 35.15 19.15
N SER A 257 -35.21 34.39 19.00
CA SER A 257 -35.43 33.17 19.77
C SER A 257 -34.41 32.08 19.41
N GLN A 258 -34.12 31.88 18.12
CA GLN A 258 -33.12 30.92 17.65
C GLN A 258 -31.70 31.33 18.06
N PHE A 259 -31.40 32.63 18.05
CA PHE A 259 -30.13 33.18 18.52
C PHE A 259 -29.85 32.77 19.97
N ASN A 260 -30.82 33.00 20.87
CA ASN A 260 -30.68 32.70 22.29
C ASN A 260 -30.55 31.19 22.55
N GLN A 261 -31.36 30.37 21.90
CA GLN A 261 -31.28 28.90 22.01
C GLN A 261 -29.92 28.36 21.55
N THR A 262 -29.41 28.88 20.43
CA THR A 262 -28.10 28.47 19.87
C THR A 262 -26.96 28.88 20.80
N LYS A 263 -26.99 30.09 21.36
CA LYS A 263 -25.98 30.58 22.32
C LYS A 263 -25.95 29.73 23.60
N GLU A 264 -27.12 29.42 24.16
CA GLU A 264 -27.26 28.59 25.37
C GLU A 264 -26.70 27.17 25.18
N LEU A 265 -26.83 26.63 23.96
CA LEU A 265 -26.31 25.31 23.58
C LEU A 265 -24.80 25.30 23.35
N LEU A 266 -24.28 26.27 22.59
CA LEU A 266 -22.89 26.30 22.13
C LEU A 266 -21.90 26.65 23.23
N VAL A 267 -22.21 27.63 24.08
CA VAL A 267 -21.27 28.14 25.10
C VAL A 267 -20.76 27.04 26.03
N PRO A 268 -21.62 26.19 26.65
CA PRO A 268 -21.13 25.10 27.49
C PRO A 268 -20.36 24.03 26.70
N SER A 269 -20.73 23.80 25.43
CA SER A 269 -20.06 22.82 24.57
C SER A 269 -18.65 23.25 24.21
N ILE A 270 -18.49 24.49 23.74
CA ILE A 270 -17.20 25.07 23.37
C ILE A 270 -16.30 25.17 24.61
N ASN A 271 -16.84 25.65 25.74
CA ASN A 271 -16.07 25.74 26.99
C ASN A 271 -15.54 24.38 27.45
N LYS A 272 -16.39 23.33 27.40
CA LYS A 272 -15.98 21.96 27.71
C LYS A 272 -14.85 21.50 26.80
N THR A 273 -14.96 21.72 25.49
CA THR A 273 -13.92 21.31 24.54
C THR A 273 -12.62 22.08 24.71
N ILE A 274 -12.65 23.38 24.96
CA ILE A 274 -11.44 24.17 25.27
C ILE A 274 -10.75 23.62 26.53
N THR A 275 -11.53 23.29 27.57
CA THR A 275 -10.98 22.67 28.79
C THR A 275 -10.36 21.29 28.52
N GLU A 276 -10.99 20.48 27.66
CA GLU A 276 -10.43 19.18 27.24
C GLU A 276 -9.16 19.35 26.40
N MET A 277 -9.06 20.39 25.57
CA MET A 277 -7.85 20.74 24.80
C MET A 277 -6.71 21.13 25.74
N GLU A 278 -6.98 21.92 26.78
CA GLU A 278 -6.00 22.29 27.82
C GLU A 278 -5.48 21.07 28.60
N GLN A 279 -6.34 20.10 28.89
CA GLN A 279 -6.00 18.94 29.71
C GLN A 279 -5.33 17.80 28.93
N ASN A 280 -5.77 17.53 27.70
CA ASN A 280 -5.39 16.32 26.94
C ASN A 280 -4.35 16.55 25.82
N ARG A 281 -3.82 17.78 25.63
CA ARG A 281 -2.94 18.14 24.49
C ARG A 281 -3.49 17.65 23.14
N TYR A 282 -4.78 17.87 22.87
CA TYR A 282 -5.30 17.66 21.52
C TYR A 282 -4.62 18.63 20.54
N THR A 283 -4.14 18.14 19.40
CA THR A 283 -3.36 18.92 18.41
C THR A 283 -4.22 19.84 17.53
N GLU A 284 -5.52 19.62 17.43
CA GLU A 284 -6.44 20.42 16.60
C GLU A 284 -7.82 20.57 17.26
N ALA A 285 -8.46 21.73 17.10
CA ALA A 285 -9.83 21.93 17.56
C ALA A 285 -10.80 21.05 16.74
N PRO A 286 -11.78 20.37 17.35
CA PRO A 286 -12.64 19.41 16.66
C PRO A 286 -13.62 20.06 15.65
N TRP A 287 -13.72 21.39 15.65
CA TRP A 287 -14.48 22.17 14.67
C TRP A 287 -13.64 22.76 13.54
N THR A 288 -12.29 22.70 13.63
CA THR A 288 -11.45 23.11 12.50
C THR A 288 -11.57 22.13 11.35
N GLN A 289 -11.54 22.65 10.12
CA GLN A 289 -11.45 21.80 8.93
C GLN A 289 -10.19 20.93 9.00
N ALA A 290 -10.37 19.62 9.15
CA ALA A 290 -9.29 18.66 8.99
C ALA A 290 -8.77 18.74 7.54
N PRO A 291 -7.46 18.74 7.29
CA PRO A 291 -6.94 18.53 5.94
C PRO A 291 -7.37 17.12 5.49
N ASP A 292 -8.23 17.05 4.47
CA ASP A 292 -8.75 15.77 4.00
C ASP A 292 -7.59 14.82 3.63
N GLY A 293 -7.65 13.59 4.14
CA GLY A 293 -6.67 12.51 3.93
C GLY A 293 -6.57 11.95 2.50
N ASN A 294 -6.81 12.78 1.48
CA ASN A 294 -6.54 12.45 0.08
C ASN A 294 -5.67 13.56 -0.52
N GLY A 295 -4.38 13.24 -0.67
CA GLY A 295 -3.32 14.04 -1.30
C GLY A 295 -3.74 15.26 -2.12
N GLY A 296 -3.58 16.43 -1.50
CA GLY A 296 -3.60 17.73 -2.14
C GLY A 296 -3.50 18.83 -1.09
N GLU A 297 -2.43 19.61 -1.10
CA GLU A 297 -2.18 20.78 -0.23
C GLU A 297 -3.19 21.94 -0.39
N ASP A 298 -4.33 21.74 -1.03
CA ASP A 298 -5.30 22.80 -1.33
C ASP A 298 -6.43 22.80 -0.29
N LYS A 299 -6.19 23.44 0.87
CA LYS A 299 -7.27 23.86 1.78
C LYS A 299 -8.33 24.64 0.99
N PRO A 300 -9.65 24.34 1.11
CA PRO A 300 -10.68 25.01 0.34
C PRO A 300 -10.65 26.51 0.66
N GLN A 301 -10.40 27.35 -0.36
CA GLN A 301 -10.24 28.80 -0.19
C GLN A 301 -11.57 29.53 0.07
N CYS A 302 -12.72 28.86 -0.06
CA CYS A 302 -14.06 29.43 0.14
C CYS A 302 -14.68 28.95 1.46
N GLU A 303 -15.26 29.89 2.22
CA GLU A 303 -16.04 29.63 3.43
C GLU A 303 -17.52 29.55 3.05
N TYR A 304 -18.31 28.74 3.76
CA TYR A 304 -19.71 28.47 3.44
C TYR A 304 -20.62 28.54 4.66
N ILE A 305 -21.77 29.18 4.47
CA ILE A 305 -22.90 29.23 5.39
C ILE A 305 -24.06 28.49 4.72
N VAL A 306 -24.55 27.42 5.34
CA VAL A 306 -25.60 26.56 4.82
C VAL A 306 -26.87 26.75 5.64
N TYR A 307 -27.94 27.15 4.96
CA TYR A 307 -29.31 27.13 5.46
C TYR A 307 -30.03 25.94 4.84
N ALA A 308 -30.56 25.02 5.64
CA ALA A 308 -31.30 23.86 5.14
C ALA A 308 -32.63 23.68 5.87
N GLN A 309 -33.63 23.18 5.14
CA GLN A 309 -34.99 22.96 5.62
C GLN A 309 -35.44 21.57 5.21
N LEU A 310 -35.74 20.72 6.20
CA LEU A 310 -36.39 19.43 5.98
C LEU A 310 -37.82 19.65 5.49
N HIS A 311 -38.23 18.83 4.51
CA HIS A 311 -39.60 18.84 4.00
C HIS A 311 -40.51 18.12 5.00
N PRO A 312 -41.74 18.65 5.25
CA PRO A 312 -42.73 17.92 6.01
C PRO A 312 -43.14 16.64 5.27
N VAL A 313 -43.29 15.55 5.99
CA VAL A 313 -43.78 14.29 5.42
C VAL A 313 -45.31 14.35 5.42
N ASP A 314 -45.92 14.69 4.29
CA ASP A 314 -47.37 14.93 4.25
C ASP A 314 -48.22 13.65 4.21
N TYR A 315 -47.68 12.52 3.71
CA TYR A 315 -48.44 11.29 3.51
C TYR A 315 -47.65 10.04 3.93
N GLY A 316 -48.32 9.13 4.63
CA GLY A 316 -47.82 7.78 4.93
C GLY A 316 -48.01 6.79 3.77
N VAL A 317 -47.65 5.52 4.02
CA VAL A 317 -47.62 4.43 3.02
C VAL A 317 -48.98 4.17 2.34
N ASN A 318 -50.10 4.56 2.97
CA ASN A 318 -51.47 4.34 2.46
C ASN A 318 -52.19 5.63 2.03
N GLY A 319 -51.49 6.76 1.92
CA GLY A 319 -52.10 8.06 1.59
C GLY A 319 -52.81 8.76 2.76
N GLU A 320 -52.75 8.20 3.97
CA GLU A 320 -53.18 8.87 5.20
C GLU A 320 -52.22 10.00 5.58
N PRO A 321 -52.71 11.11 6.17
CA PRO A 321 -51.86 12.20 6.63
C PRO A 321 -50.94 11.70 7.76
N MET A 322 -49.64 11.97 7.62
CA MET A 322 -48.67 11.51 8.61
C MET A 322 -48.75 12.36 9.89
N ASP A 323 -48.90 11.70 11.02
CA ASP A 323 -48.85 12.32 12.34
C ASP A 323 -47.42 12.34 12.91
N LEU A 324 -47.10 13.38 13.68
CA LEU A 324 -45.76 13.60 14.24
C LEU A 324 -45.36 12.49 15.21
N ASP A 325 -46.31 11.94 15.99
CA ASP A 325 -46.00 10.87 16.93
C ASP A 325 -45.74 9.54 16.22
N THR A 326 -46.44 9.28 15.12
CA THR A 326 -46.14 8.12 14.25
C THR A 326 -44.72 8.24 13.64
N LEU A 327 -44.31 9.44 13.24
CA LEU A 327 -42.97 9.67 12.71
C LEU A 327 -41.87 9.46 13.78
N LYS A 328 -42.12 9.87 15.03
CA LYS A 328 -41.23 9.60 16.17
C LYS A 328 -41.12 8.10 16.47
N ASP A 329 -42.21 7.35 16.37
CA ASP A 329 -42.20 5.91 16.57
C ASP A 329 -41.36 5.20 15.49
N ILE A 330 -41.48 5.65 14.23
CA ILE A 330 -40.61 5.18 13.13
C ILE A 330 -39.14 5.49 13.44
N GLU A 331 -38.81 6.71 13.90
CA GLU A 331 -37.43 7.07 14.28
C GLU A 331 -36.89 6.24 15.45
N ARG A 332 -37.73 5.97 16.46
CA ARG A 332 -37.36 5.17 17.63
C ARG A 332 -37.09 3.73 17.23
N GLU A 333 -37.96 3.12 16.43
CA GLU A 333 -37.80 1.75 15.94
C GLU A 333 -36.55 1.61 15.07
N MET A 334 -36.25 2.59 14.20
CA MET A 334 -35.02 2.58 13.39
C MET A 334 -33.74 2.67 14.24
N ARG A 335 -33.77 3.41 15.35
CA ARG A 335 -32.60 3.58 16.23
C ARG A 335 -32.43 2.42 17.22
N PHE A 336 -33.55 1.88 17.69
CA PHE A 336 -33.62 0.79 18.66
C PHE A 336 -34.62 -0.24 18.14
N PRO A 337 -34.19 -1.18 17.27
CA PRO A 337 -35.10 -2.16 16.68
C PRO A 337 -35.70 -3.06 17.75
N THR A 338 -37.01 -2.91 18.00
CA THR A 338 -37.78 -3.74 18.94
C THR A 338 -38.66 -4.76 18.22
N GLY A 339 -38.74 -4.67 16.88
CA GLY A 339 -39.62 -5.48 16.04
C GLY A 339 -41.06 -4.92 15.97
N SER A 340 -41.27 -3.67 16.35
CA SER A 340 -42.61 -3.05 16.30
C SER A 340 -43.07 -2.85 14.86
N ALA A 341 -44.36 -3.10 14.60
CA ALA A 341 -44.94 -2.96 13.27
C ALA A 341 -45.10 -1.48 12.89
N THR A 342 -44.05 -0.88 12.33
CA THR A 342 -44.05 0.49 11.83
C THR A 342 -44.21 0.53 10.30
N PRO A 343 -44.81 1.60 9.74
CA PRO A 343 -44.79 1.83 8.29
C PRO A 343 -43.35 1.95 7.76
N LYS A 344 -43.13 1.62 6.48
CA LYS A 344 -41.82 1.81 5.85
C LYS A 344 -41.36 3.26 6.00
N PRO A 345 -40.10 3.51 6.41
CA PRO A 345 -39.63 4.86 6.67
C PRO A 345 -39.65 5.70 5.38
N PRO A 346 -40.24 6.90 5.40
CA PRO A 346 -40.23 7.81 4.26
C PRO A 346 -38.80 8.28 3.92
N PRO A 347 -38.54 8.72 2.68
CA PRO A 347 -37.24 9.24 2.29
C PRO A 347 -36.94 10.57 3.03
N LEU A 348 -35.66 10.84 3.25
CA LEU A 348 -35.21 12.12 3.82
C LEU A 348 -35.14 13.13 2.69
N ILE A 349 -35.98 14.18 2.73
CA ILE A 349 -36.02 15.23 1.70
C ILE A 349 -35.73 16.58 2.35
N ALA A 350 -34.82 17.35 1.76
CA ALA A 350 -34.52 18.69 2.23
C ALA A 350 -34.29 19.67 1.07
N SER A 351 -34.32 20.96 1.36
CA SER A 351 -33.85 22.00 0.46
C SER A 351 -32.84 22.87 1.17
N ALA A 352 -31.82 23.29 0.44
CA ALA A 352 -30.68 23.99 1.01
C ALA A 352 -30.31 25.22 0.17
N MET A 353 -29.90 26.28 0.87
CA MET A 353 -29.26 27.46 0.33
C MET A 353 -27.88 27.60 0.95
N ILE A 354 -26.86 27.72 0.11
CA ILE A 354 -25.46 27.80 0.52
C ILE A 354 -24.93 29.16 0.08
N TYR A 355 -24.52 29.97 1.03
CA TYR A 355 -23.92 31.29 0.79
C TYR A 355 -22.43 31.23 1.12
N SER A 356 -21.60 31.71 0.20
CA SER A 356 -20.17 31.89 0.43
C SER A 356 -19.84 33.38 0.51
N PRO A 357 -19.49 33.92 1.70
CA PRO A 357 -19.22 35.34 1.87
C PRO A 357 -17.92 35.79 1.21
N ASN A 358 -16.90 34.94 1.15
CA ASN A 358 -15.60 35.29 0.57
C ASN A 358 -15.54 35.10 -0.95
N CYS A 359 -16.24 34.09 -1.48
CA CYS A 359 -16.30 33.82 -2.92
C CYS A 359 -17.53 34.46 -3.60
N GLY A 360 -18.42 35.11 -2.84
CA GLY A 360 -19.59 35.85 -3.34
C GLY A 360 -20.52 35.03 -4.23
N SER A 361 -20.82 33.80 -3.82
CA SER A 361 -21.70 32.90 -4.57
C SER A 361 -22.81 32.35 -3.68
N VAL A 362 -24.00 32.17 -4.27
CA VAL A 362 -25.15 31.53 -3.62
C VAL A 362 -25.57 30.32 -4.44
N LEU A 363 -25.56 29.15 -3.83
CA LEU A 363 -26.00 27.90 -4.43
C LEU A 363 -27.36 27.54 -3.83
N VAL A 364 -28.31 27.13 -4.67
CA VAL A 364 -29.63 26.67 -4.23
C VAL A 364 -29.86 25.27 -4.75
N ALA A 365 -30.28 24.39 -3.84
CA ALA A 365 -30.73 23.05 -4.12
C ALA A 365 -32.13 22.83 -3.55
N ASP A 366 -33.05 22.45 -4.43
CA ASP A 366 -34.45 22.21 -4.11
C ASP A 366 -34.75 20.72 -4.31
N GLY A 367 -35.41 20.10 -3.33
CA GLY A 367 -35.75 18.67 -3.36
C GLY A 367 -34.55 17.71 -3.35
N LEU A 368 -33.55 17.93 -2.49
CA LEU A 368 -32.49 16.94 -2.23
C LEU A 368 -33.10 15.71 -1.56
N GLU A 369 -32.90 14.52 -2.14
CA GLU A 369 -33.46 13.26 -1.64
C GLU A 369 -32.35 12.36 -1.09
N GLY A 370 -32.65 11.64 0.00
CA GLY A 370 -31.69 10.76 0.64
C GLY A 370 -32.29 9.76 1.60
N LYS A 371 -31.40 9.12 2.36
CA LYS A 371 -31.73 8.07 3.33
C LYS A 371 -31.13 8.41 4.68
N LYS A 372 -31.82 8.00 5.75
CA LYS A 372 -31.25 8.02 7.11
C LYS A 372 -30.08 7.05 7.22
N LEU A 373 -29.12 7.35 8.09
CA LEU A 373 -27.91 6.54 8.28
C LEU A 373 -28.22 5.08 8.61
N TRP A 374 -29.21 4.85 9.48
CA TRP A 374 -29.63 3.50 9.86
C TRP A 374 -30.21 2.69 8.69
N ALA A 375 -30.92 3.33 7.75
CA ALA A 375 -31.39 2.67 6.54
C ALA A 375 -30.23 2.31 5.59
N ILE A 376 -29.14 3.07 5.61
CA ILE A 376 -27.89 2.74 4.89
C ILE A 376 -27.23 1.51 5.53
N TYR A 377 -27.16 1.44 6.87
CA TYR A 377 -26.65 0.28 7.59
C TYR A 377 -27.49 -0.99 7.37
N ASP A 378 -28.82 -0.86 7.35
CA ASP A 378 -29.71 -1.97 7.02
C ASP A 378 -29.46 -2.47 5.58
N GLN A 379 -29.36 -1.56 4.61
CA GLN A 379 -29.00 -1.91 3.24
C GLN A 379 -27.61 -2.58 3.13
N ALA A 380 -26.64 -2.11 3.92
CA ALA A 380 -25.30 -2.69 4.01
C ALA A 380 -25.33 -4.12 4.57
N THR A 381 -26.15 -4.36 5.59
CA THR A 381 -26.37 -5.69 6.16
C THR A 381 -26.98 -6.64 5.14
N HIS A 382 -28.03 -6.22 4.42
CA HIS A 382 -28.63 -7.03 3.36
C HIS A 382 -27.66 -7.34 2.21
N PHE A 383 -26.84 -6.36 1.82
CA PHE A 383 -25.78 -6.54 0.84
C PHE A 383 -24.75 -7.58 1.31
N ALA A 384 -24.28 -7.48 2.56
CA ALA A 384 -23.34 -8.42 3.15
C ALA A 384 -23.92 -9.85 3.21
N LEU A 385 -25.20 -10.00 3.58
CA LEU A 385 -25.90 -11.28 3.56
C LEU A 385 -25.98 -11.88 2.15
N GLY A 386 -26.34 -11.06 1.14
CA GLY A 386 -26.35 -11.50 -0.26
C GLY A 386 -24.97 -11.94 -0.76
N ALA A 387 -23.92 -11.20 -0.37
CA ALA A 387 -22.54 -11.56 -0.68
C ALA A 387 -22.07 -12.84 0.05
N ALA A 388 -22.53 -13.09 1.27
CA ALA A 388 -22.26 -14.34 2.00
C ALA A 388 -22.91 -15.56 1.32
N VAL A 389 -24.16 -15.43 0.87
CA VAL A 389 -24.85 -16.46 0.06
C VAL A 389 -24.07 -16.72 -1.24
N LEU A 390 -23.65 -15.66 -1.92
CA LEU A 390 -22.85 -15.78 -3.14
C LEU A 390 -21.52 -16.52 -2.88
N ALA A 391 -20.81 -16.17 -1.81
CA ALA A 391 -19.57 -16.85 -1.41
C ALA A 391 -19.82 -18.32 -1.06
N SER A 392 -20.91 -18.65 -0.38
CA SER A 392 -21.29 -20.04 -0.07
C SER A 392 -21.59 -20.86 -1.31
N LEU A 393 -22.28 -20.29 -2.30
CA LEU A 393 -22.50 -20.93 -3.60
C LEU A 393 -21.18 -21.16 -4.34
N GLN A 394 -20.25 -20.21 -4.29
CA GLN A 394 -18.91 -20.38 -4.87
C GLN A 394 -18.12 -21.49 -4.17
N ILE A 395 -18.17 -21.57 -2.84
CA ILE A 395 -17.56 -22.67 -2.06
C ILE A 395 -18.14 -24.01 -2.51
N TRP A 396 -19.47 -24.12 -2.61
CA TRP A 396 -20.13 -25.36 -3.03
C TRP A 396 -19.69 -25.81 -4.45
N VAL A 397 -19.64 -24.87 -5.41
CA VAL A 397 -19.16 -25.13 -6.77
C VAL A 397 -17.69 -25.56 -6.77
N LEU A 398 -16.83 -24.92 -5.97
CA LEU A 398 -15.41 -25.26 -5.86
C LEU A 398 -15.18 -26.64 -5.23
N ILE A 399 -15.87 -26.97 -4.13
CA ILE A 399 -15.79 -28.30 -3.50
C ILE A 399 -16.19 -29.38 -4.50
N ARG A 400 -17.27 -29.17 -5.26
CA ARG A 400 -17.69 -30.12 -6.29
C ARG A 400 -16.61 -30.34 -7.35
N GLN A 401 -15.98 -29.27 -7.84
CA GLN A 401 -14.86 -29.38 -8.79
C GLN A 401 -13.65 -30.11 -8.19
N MET A 402 -13.33 -29.88 -6.91
CA MET A 402 -12.24 -30.57 -6.22
C MET A 402 -12.52 -32.07 -6.07
N ASN A 403 -13.76 -32.45 -5.74
CA ASN A 403 -14.17 -33.86 -5.59
C ASN A 403 -14.10 -34.62 -6.92
N GLU A 404 -14.52 -33.98 -8.02
CA GLU A 404 -14.40 -34.54 -9.37
C GLU A 404 -12.95 -34.59 -9.85
N SER A 405 -12.10 -33.68 -9.35
CA SER A 405 -10.67 -33.61 -9.64
C SER A 405 -9.86 -34.35 -8.58
N ASN A 406 -10.25 -35.56 -8.20
CA ASN A 406 -9.58 -36.33 -7.15
C ASN A 406 -8.47 -37.27 -7.67
N THR A 407 -8.34 -37.44 -9.00
CA THR A 407 -7.29 -38.29 -9.59
C THR A 407 -6.06 -37.49 -10.02
N LEU A 408 -4.87 -38.10 -9.95
CA LEU A 408 -3.59 -37.51 -10.38
C LEU A 408 -3.63 -37.03 -11.85
N SER A 409 -4.30 -37.80 -12.71
CA SER A 409 -4.41 -37.50 -14.15
C SER A 409 -5.32 -36.31 -14.43
N THR A 410 -6.37 -36.10 -13.63
CA THR A 410 -7.26 -34.94 -13.76
C THR A 410 -6.62 -33.68 -13.17
N ILE A 411 -5.99 -33.78 -11.99
CA ILE A 411 -5.34 -32.64 -11.30
C ILE A 411 -4.17 -32.10 -12.14
N SER A 412 -3.38 -32.97 -12.77
CA SER A 412 -2.26 -32.54 -13.61
C SER A 412 -2.69 -31.72 -14.84
N ARG A 413 -3.97 -31.76 -15.25
CA ARG A 413 -4.50 -30.94 -16.36
C ARG A 413 -4.95 -29.55 -15.93
N VAL A 414 -5.25 -29.36 -14.64
CA VAL A 414 -5.73 -28.08 -14.10
C VAL A 414 -4.58 -27.07 -14.02
N SER A 415 -4.87 -25.81 -14.34
CA SER A 415 -3.90 -24.73 -14.28
C SER A 415 -3.72 -24.20 -12.86
N PHE A 416 -2.48 -24.29 -12.38
CA PHE A 416 -2.08 -23.73 -11.09
C PHE A 416 -2.41 -22.23 -11.01
N TRP A 417 -2.04 -21.46 -12.03
CA TRP A 417 -2.25 -20.01 -12.08
C TRP A 417 -3.73 -19.58 -12.12
N MET A 418 -4.62 -20.41 -12.67
CA MET A 418 -6.06 -20.16 -12.63
C MET A 418 -6.56 -20.21 -11.18
N ILE A 419 -6.19 -21.25 -10.42
CA ILE A 419 -6.57 -21.41 -9.01
C ILE A 419 -5.98 -20.24 -8.19
N THR A 420 -4.71 -19.89 -8.43
CA THR A 420 -4.05 -18.75 -7.78
C THR A 420 -4.81 -17.45 -8.02
N MET A 421 -5.15 -17.13 -9.27
CA MET A 421 -5.88 -15.90 -9.59
C MET A 421 -7.24 -15.84 -8.89
N MET A 422 -8.00 -16.93 -8.94
CA MET A 422 -9.30 -17.01 -8.26
C MET A 422 -9.15 -16.82 -6.74
N ALA A 423 -8.20 -17.53 -6.12
CA ALA A 423 -7.98 -17.43 -4.67
C ALA A 423 -7.48 -16.04 -4.25
N VAL A 424 -6.64 -15.36 -5.05
CA VAL A 424 -6.22 -13.98 -4.75
C VAL A 424 -7.40 -13.02 -4.77
N VAL A 425 -8.30 -13.13 -5.74
CA VAL A 425 -9.50 -12.27 -5.82
C VAL A 425 -10.43 -12.51 -4.63
N ASP A 426 -10.61 -13.78 -4.24
CA ASP A 426 -11.48 -14.14 -3.12
C ASP A 426 -10.87 -13.69 -1.78
N GLY A 427 -9.55 -13.83 -1.62
CA GLY A 427 -8.82 -13.30 -0.47
C GLY A 427 -8.83 -11.78 -0.40
N TYR A 428 -8.86 -11.09 -1.53
CA TYR A 428 -8.97 -9.64 -1.60
C TYR A 428 -10.36 -9.17 -1.12
N CYS A 429 -11.41 -9.92 -1.49
CA CYS A 429 -12.76 -9.70 -0.97
C CYS A 429 -12.82 -9.85 0.55
N PHE A 430 -12.11 -10.83 1.14
CA PHE A 430 -11.99 -10.96 2.60
C PHE A 430 -11.45 -9.66 3.23
N PHE A 431 -10.36 -9.09 2.71
CA PHE A 431 -9.78 -7.86 3.25
C PHE A 431 -10.72 -6.66 3.11
N ILE A 432 -11.43 -6.52 1.99
CA ILE A 432 -12.43 -5.46 1.80
C ILE A 432 -13.54 -5.57 2.85
N PHE A 433 -14.14 -6.75 3.01
CA PHE A 433 -15.24 -6.93 3.97
C PHE A 433 -14.77 -6.81 5.43
N MET A 434 -13.54 -7.24 5.73
CA MET A 434 -12.93 -7.04 7.06
C MET A 434 -12.68 -5.56 7.35
N ALA A 435 -12.12 -4.82 6.39
CA ALA A 435 -11.94 -3.37 6.53
C ALA A 435 -13.28 -2.65 6.68
N ALA A 436 -14.29 -3.03 5.89
CA ALA A 436 -15.64 -2.50 6.00
C ALA A 436 -16.27 -2.80 7.37
N ALA A 437 -16.04 -3.99 7.95
CA ALA A 437 -16.51 -4.33 9.29
C ALA A 437 -15.93 -3.40 10.36
N LEU A 438 -14.66 -3.02 10.23
CA LEU A 438 -13.99 -2.12 11.16
C LEU A 438 -14.43 -0.65 10.98
N LEU A 439 -14.76 -0.24 9.77
CA LEU A 439 -15.06 1.16 9.43
C LEU A 439 -16.53 1.56 9.57
N LEU A 440 -17.48 0.66 9.28
CA LEU A 440 -18.93 1.00 9.23
C LEU A 440 -19.64 0.95 10.60
N GLY A 441 -18.90 0.67 11.67
CA GLY A 441 -19.42 0.68 13.04
C GLY A 441 -20.08 -0.62 13.51
N PRO A 442 -20.56 -0.66 14.77
CA PRO A 442 -21.00 -1.90 15.43
C PRO A 442 -22.27 -2.51 14.83
N ALA A 443 -23.14 -1.69 14.21
CA ALA A 443 -24.43 -2.13 13.67
C ALA A 443 -24.29 -3.13 12.50
N THR A 444 -23.26 -2.98 11.66
CA THR A 444 -23.02 -3.86 10.50
C THR A 444 -21.95 -4.91 10.74
N PHE A 445 -21.26 -4.85 11.89
CA PHE A 445 -20.06 -5.63 12.18
C PHE A 445 -20.29 -7.14 11.99
N LEU A 446 -21.34 -7.69 12.59
CA LEU A 446 -21.63 -9.13 12.53
C LEU A 446 -21.86 -9.62 11.09
N ALA A 447 -22.62 -8.86 10.30
CA ALA A 447 -22.91 -9.21 8.91
C ALA A 447 -21.64 -9.16 8.04
N MET A 448 -20.81 -8.12 8.21
CA MET A 448 -19.56 -7.93 7.47
C MET A 448 -18.49 -8.98 7.84
N VAL A 449 -18.40 -9.36 9.12
CA VAL A 449 -17.51 -10.44 9.57
C VAL A 449 -17.98 -11.80 9.06
N THR A 450 -19.29 -12.04 8.96
CA THR A 450 -19.82 -13.30 8.43
C THR A 450 -19.42 -13.49 6.96
N VAL A 451 -19.61 -12.47 6.13
CA VAL A 451 -19.20 -12.54 4.71
C VAL A 451 -17.69 -12.61 4.57
N SER A 452 -16.91 -11.88 5.38
CA SER A 452 -15.45 -11.98 5.36
C SER A 452 -14.99 -13.39 5.70
N PHE A 453 -15.59 -14.04 6.70
CA PHE A 453 -15.32 -15.43 7.04
C PHE A 453 -15.61 -16.38 5.85
N CYS A 454 -16.73 -16.20 5.13
CA CYS A 454 -17.00 -17.00 3.93
C CYS A 454 -15.93 -16.84 2.85
N TYR A 455 -15.47 -15.61 2.58
CA TYR A 455 -14.37 -15.38 1.62
C TYR A 455 -13.02 -15.90 2.11
N LEU A 456 -12.78 -15.85 3.43
CA LEU A 456 -11.61 -16.48 4.05
C LEU A 456 -11.63 -18.00 3.83
N MET A 457 -12.79 -18.66 4.04
CA MET A 457 -12.93 -20.09 3.78
C MET A 457 -12.71 -20.41 2.28
N LEU A 458 -13.27 -19.61 1.39
CA LEU A 458 -13.13 -19.79 -0.06
C LEU A 458 -11.66 -19.69 -0.51
N SER A 459 -10.93 -18.68 -0.04
CA SER A 459 -9.52 -18.46 -0.39
C SER A 459 -8.56 -19.35 0.40
N ALA A 460 -8.54 -19.23 1.72
CA ALA A 460 -7.49 -19.78 2.59
C ALA A 460 -7.65 -21.27 2.90
N VAL A 461 -8.88 -21.81 2.81
CA VAL A 461 -9.14 -23.23 3.06
C VAL A 461 -9.31 -23.99 1.75
N PHE A 462 -10.35 -23.69 0.97
CA PHE A 462 -10.67 -24.46 -0.24
C PHE A 462 -9.73 -24.12 -1.41
N GLY A 463 -9.53 -22.84 -1.69
CA GLY A 463 -8.62 -22.37 -2.74
C GLY A 463 -7.19 -22.85 -2.53
N MET A 464 -6.64 -22.65 -1.33
CA MET A 464 -5.29 -23.11 -0.99
C MET A 464 -5.16 -24.63 -0.99
N ARG A 465 -6.14 -25.38 -0.48
CA ARG A 465 -6.11 -26.85 -0.58
C ARG A 465 -6.04 -27.31 -2.04
N PHE A 466 -6.85 -26.71 -2.91
CA PHE A 466 -6.84 -27.06 -4.33
C PHE A 466 -5.51 -26.68 -5.00
N LEU A 467 -4.95 -25.53 -4.63
CA LEU A 467 -3.66 -25.05 -5.13
C LEU A 467 -2.51 -25.98 -4.73
N VAL A 468 -2.42 -26.35 -3.45
CA VAL A 468 -1.36 -27.22 -2.91
C VAL A 468 -1.42 -28.61 -3.51
N THR A 469 -2.62 -29.20 -3.60
CA THR A 469 -2.82 -30.50 -4.25
C THR A 469 -2.38 -30.43 -5.71
N THR A 470 -2.74 -29.37 -6.43
CA THR A 470 -2.33 -29.16 -7.82
C THR A 470 -0.81 -28.99 -7.95
N TYR A 471 -0.18 -28.24 -7.05
CA TYR A 471 1.27 -28.04 -7.03
C TYR A 471 2.02 -29.35 -6.78
N ARG A 472 1.62 -30.13 -5.76
CA ARG A 472 2.23 -31.43 -5.42
C ARG A 472 2.24 -32.37 -6.63
N VAL A 473 1.07 -32.56 -7.25
CA VAL A 473 0.93 -33.47 -8.40
C VAL A 473 1.78 -33.01 -9.59
N GLN A 474 1.82 -31.70 -9.86
CA GLN A 474 2.60 -31.16 -10.97
C GLN A 474 4.10 -31.25 -10.73
N ARG A 475 4.55 -31.11 -9.47
CA ARG A 475 5.96 -31.23 -9.11
C ARG A 475 6.46 -32.67 -9.20
N GLN A 476 5.66 -33.63 -8.72
CA GLN A 476 5.94 -35.06 -8.84
C GLN A 476 5.93 -35.55 -10.29
N SER A 477 5.20 -34.88 -11.19
CA SER A 477 5.13 -35.21 -12.62
C SER A 477 6.21 -34.52 -13.47
N ALA A 478 7.11 -33.72 -12.87
CA ALA A 478 8.22 -33.09 -13.58
C ALA A 478 9.34 -34.13 -13.80
N PRO A 479 9.96 -34.21 -15.00
CA PRO A 479 11.03 -35.18 -15.25
C PRO A 479 12.20 -34.93 -14.31
N ALA A 480 12.66 -35.97 -13.62
CA ALA A 480 13.90 -35.95 -12.85
C ALA A 480 15.05 -35.66 -13.80
N THR A 481 15.88 -34.67 -13.48
CA THR A 481 17.16 -34.46 -14.16
C THR A 481 17.98 -35.73 -13.99
N VAL A 482 18.23 -36.46 -15.09
CA VAL A 482 19.05 -37.66 -15.08
C VAL A 482 20.50 -37.24 -14.85
N THR A 483 20.98 -37.34 -13.62
CA THR A 483 22.40 -37.23 -13.31
C THR A 483 23.08 -38.50 -13.80
N ILE A 484 23.88 -38.41 -14.87
CA ILE A 484 24.68 -39.54 -15.36
C ILE A 484 25.76 -39.83 -14.30
N ALA A 485 25.61 -40.94 -13.59
CA ALA A 485 26.66 -41.44 -12.69
C ALA A 485 27.87 -41.91 -13.52
N ALA A 486 29.08 -41.54 -13.09
CA ALA A 486 30.33 -41.99 -13.68
C ALA A 486 30.47 -43.53 -13.65
N PRO A 487 31.15 -44.15 -14.63
CA PRO A 487 31.30 -45.60 -14.69
C PRO A 487 32.13 -46.10 -13.50
N ALA A 488 31.59 -47.11 -12.79
CA ALA A 488 32.28 -47.77 -11.68
C ALA A 488 33.53 -48.54 -12.17
N PRO A 489 34.62 -48.61 -11.38
CA PRO A 489 35.82 -49.33 -11.76
C PRO A 489 35.63 -50.85 -11.72
N THR A 490 36.24 -51.53 -12.69
CA THR A 490 36.22 -52.99 -12.91
C THR A 490 36.85 -53.77 -11.73
N PRO A 491 36.21 -54.82 -11.19
CA PRO A 491 36.83 -55.67 -10.17
C PRO A 491 37.78 -56.72 -10.77
N THR A 492 38.97 -56.84 -10.17
CA THR A 492 40.04 -57.83 -10.45
C THR A 492 39.65 -59.24 -9.94
N PRO A 493 40.02 -60.35 -10.60
CA PRO A 493 39.65 -61.70 -10.16
C PRO A 493 40.66 -62.34 -9.20
N THR A 494 40.16 -63.10 -8.21
CA THR A 494 40.93 -64.06 -7.38
C THR A 494 40.06 -65.28 -7.00
N PRO A 495 40.64 -66.43 -6.57
CA PRO A 495 40.31 -67.75 -7.13
C PRO A 495 39.40 -68.65 -6.27
N VAL A 496 38.90 -69.71 -6.92
CA VAL A 496 37.89 -70.69 -6.50
C VAL A 496 38.37 -71.74 -5.47
N ALA A 497 37.49 -72.18 -4.56
CA ALA A 497 37.55 -73.46 -3.84
C ALA A 497 36.13 -74.08 -3.59
N PRO A 498 35.99 -75.42 -3.40
CA PRO A 498 34.78 -76.21 -3.75
C PRO A 498 33.84 -76.63 -2.57
N PRO A 499 32.69 -77.31 -2.82
CA PRO A 499 31.53 -77.40 -1.89
C PRO A 499 31.25 -78.81 -1.31
N PRO A 500 30.31 -78.92 -0.34
CA PRO A 500 29.37 -80.08 -0.26
C PRO A 500 27.92 -79.65 0.12
N SER A 501 26.80 -80.10 -0.47
CA SER A 501 26.09 -81.41 -0.54
C SER A 501 24.77 -81.40 0.28
N ASN A 502 23.62 -81.53 -0.39
CA ASN A 502 22.25 -81.58 0.15
C ASN A 502 21.79 -83.02 0.51
N THR A 503 20.84 -83.16 1.46
CA THR A 503 19.81 -84.23 1.40
C THR A 503 18.58 -84.02 2.32
N ALA A 504 17.38 -84.21 1.73
CA ALA A 504 16.12 -84.82 2.22
C ALA A 504 15.34 -84.20 3.42
N ASP A 505 14.00 -84.26 3.60
CA ASP A 505 12.96 -85.18 3.09
C ASP A 505 11.50 -84.69 3.39
N ARG A 506 10.55 -85.01 2.48
CA ARG A 506 9.11 -85.43 2.63
C ARG A 506 7.88 -84.50 2.96
N LEU A 507 6.77 -84.88 2.30
CA LEU A 507 5.32 -84.52 2.30
C LEU A 507 4.46 -85.74 2.80
N PRO A 508 3.08 -85.82 2.87
CA PRO A 508 1.92 -84.85 2.91
C PRO A 508 0.68 -85.17 3.87
N MET A 509 -0.22 -84.15 4.09
CA MET A 509 -1.74 -84.02 4.30
C MET A 509 -2.68 -85.06 5.00
N PRO A 510 -3.95 -84.75 5.47
CA PRO A 510 -4.92 -83.69 5.05
C PRO A 510 -5.88 -82.98 6.09
N ALA A 511 -6.52 -81.89 5.62
CA ALA A 511 -7.87 -81.28 5.84
C ALA A 511 -8.48 -81.00 7.23
N THR A 512 -8.92 -79.75 7.50
CA THR A 512 -10.35 -79.27 7.63
C THR A 512 -10.42 -77.75 7.91
N ALA A 513 -11.47 -77.11 7.38
CA ALA A 513 -12.10 -75.82 7.74
C ALA A 513 -11.65 -74.51 7.05
N GLU A 514 -12.68 -73.78 6.61
CA GLU A 514 -12.73 -72.64 5.68
C GLU A 514 -12.44 -71.27 6.34
N ALA A 515 -11.87 -70.34 5.57
CA ALA A 515 -12.32 -68.95 5.40
C ALA A 515 -11.48 -68.26 4.31
N GLN A 516 -12.14 -67.70 3.30
CA GLN A 516 -11.54 -67.00 2.17
C GLN A 516 -11.30 -65.50 2.49
N THR A 517 -10.04 -65.05 2.37
CA THR A 517 -9.66 -63.67 2.00
C THR A 517 -8.46 -63.73 1.04
N PRO A 518 -8.33 -62.82 0.05
CA PRO A 518 -7.43 -63.00 -1.07
C PRO A 518 -5.95 -62.74 -0.73
N LEU A 519 -5.15 -63.78 -0.94
CA LEU A 519 -3.72 -63.89 -1.23
C LEU A 519 -2.88 -62.58 -1.24
N VAL A 520 -2.16 -62.35 -0.14
CA VAL A 520 -0.90 -61.58 -0.15
C VAL A 520 0.21 -62.54 -0.61
N ILE A 521 0.77 -62.29 -1.80
CA ILE A 521 2.00 -62.94 -2.26
C ILE A 521 3.17 -62.16 -1.62
N PRO A 522 4.03 -62.78 -0.80
CA PRO A 522 5.29 -62.15 -0.39
C PRO A 522 6.29 -62.23 -1.57
N PRO A 523 6.95 -61.14 -1.98
CA PRO A 523 8.07 -61.26 -2.89
C PRO A 523 9.27 -61.86 -2.15
N ALA A 524 9.91 -62.82 -2.82
CA ALA A 524 11.14 -63.51 -2.44
C ALA A 524 12.29 -62.54 -2.11
N PRO A 525 13.31 -62.97 -1.33
CA PRO A 525 14.44 -62.13 -0.96
C PRO A 525 15.21 -61.67 -2.21
N ASN A 526 15.32 -60.36 -2.36
CA ASN A 526 15.93 -59.67 -3.49
C ASN A 526 17.36 -60.17 -3.74
N THR A 527 17.54 -60.74 -4.93
CA THR A 527 18.81 -60.76 -5.62
C THR A 527 19.23 -59.31 -5.87
N THR A 528 20.38 -58.91 -5.32
CA THR A 528 21.00 -57.60 -5.52
C THR A 528 21.25 -57.35 -7.01
N THR A 529 20.31 -56.67 -7.65
CA THR A 529 20.49 -56.01 -8.94
C THR A 529 20.51 -54.52 -8.67
N ASN A 530 21.68 -53.92 -8.87
CA ASN A 530 21.89 -52.47 -8.84
C ASN A 530 21.04 -51.83 -9.95
N GLN A 531 19.83 -51.38 -9.61
CA GLN A 531 19.12 -50.37 -10.38
C GLN A 531 19.44 -49.02 -9.75
N SER A 532 20.07 -48.15 -10.56
CA SER A 532 20.19 -46.72 -10.31
C SER A 532 18.79 -46.14 -10.09
N THR A 533 18.45 -45.84 -8.83
CA THR A 533 17.30 -45.02 -8.50
C THR A 533 17.64 -43.57 -8.84
N ALA A 534 16.99 -43.04 -9.88
CA ALA A 534 16.83 -41.60 -10.04
C ALA A 534 16.39 -41.00 -8.70
N ALA A 535 17.05 -39.94 -8.23
CA ALA A 535 16.70 -39.31 -6.97
C ALA A 535 15.24 -38.83 -7.03
N ALA A 536 14.35 -39.56 -6.36
CA ALA A 536 12.97 -39.13 -6.18
C ALA A 536 13.01 -37.85 -5.35
N VAL A 537 12.34 -36.78 -5.82
CA VAL A 537 12.17 -35.54 -5.05
C VAL A 537 11.62 -35.93 -3.68
N THR A 538 12.35 -35.59 -2.61
CA THR A 538 11.97 -36.02 -1.26
C THR A 538 10.69 -35.31 -0.83
N ASP A 539 9.81 -36.01 -0.09
CA ASP A 539 8.57 -35.40 0.42
C ASP A 539 8.85 -34.18 1.33
N GLU A 540 10.02 -34.14 1.95
CA GLU A 540 10.49 -33.02 2.78
C GLU A 540 10.77 -31.76 1.95
N GLU A 541 11.40 -31.90 0.77
CA GLU A 541 11.64 -30.80 -0.17
C GLU A 541 10.32 -30.24 -0.73
N VAL A 542 9.38 -31.11 -1.11
CA VAL A 542 8.05 -30.69 -1.58
C VAL A 542 7.28 -29.95 -0.47
N ASN A 543 7.37 -30.40 0.78
CA ASN A 543 6.72 -29.75 1.91
C ASN A 543 7.33 -28.38 2.24
N SER A 544 8.65 -28.22 2.10
CA SER A 544 9.33 -26.92 2.21
C SER A 544 8.87 -25.94 1.12
N GLU A 545 8.83 -26.39 -0.14
CA GLU A 545 8.32 -25.59 -1.26
C GLU A 545 6.85 -25.18 -1.05
N ILE A 546 6.02 -26.06 -0.48
CA ILE A 546 4.62 -25.75 -0.14
C ILE A 546 4.54 -24.71 0.98
N GLY A 547 5.40 -24.79 1.99
CA GLY A 547 5.52 -23.75 3.03
C GLY A 547 5.83 -22.39 2.41
N SER A 548 6.80 -22.35 1.48
CA SER A 548 7.13 -21.15 0.70
C SER A 548 5.95 -20.64 -0.13
N LEU A 549 5.20 -21.54 -0.77
CA LEU A 549 4.03 -21.22 -1.58
C LEU A 549 2.93 -20.52 -0.76
N HIS A 550 2.61 -21.02 0.44
CA HIS A 550 1.62 -20.38 1.32
C HIS A 550 2.04 -18.95 1.67
N MET A 551 3.30 -18.77 2.04
CA MET A 551 3.83 -17.48 2.45
C MET A 551 3.82 -16.47 1.30
N LYS A 552 4.27 -16.88 0.10
CA LYS A 552 4.22 -16.04 -1.11
C LYS A 552 2.80 -15.62 -1.47
N PHE A 553 1.83 -16.55 -1.38
CA PHE A 553 0.43 -16.28 -1.67
C PHE A 553 -0.16 -15.21 -0.75
N TYR A 554 -0.06 -15.38 0.57
CA TYR A 554 -0.62 -14.43 1.53
C TYR A 554 0.13 -13.10 1.57
N PHE A 555 1.45 -13.11 1.36
CA PHE A 555 2.24 -11.88 1.26
C PHE A 555 1.82 -11.04 0.05
N LEU A 556 1.70 -11.66 -1.12
CA LEU A 556 1.21 -11.00 -2.33
C LEU A 556 -0.21 -10.47 -2.14
N LEU A 557 -1.08 -11.23 -1.45
CA LEU A 557 -2.44 -10.82 -1.15
C LEU A 557 -2.50 -9.55 -0.27
N VAL A 558 -1.76 -9.53 0.84
CA VAL A 558 -1.66 -8.37 1.75
C VAL A 558 -1.02 -7.17 1.04
N GLY A 559 0.04 -7.42 0.27
CA GLY A 559 0.71 -6.39 -0.52
C GLY A 559 -0.22 -5.74 -1.55
N ILE A 560 -1.02 -6.52 -2.28
CA ILE A 560 -2.03 -6.01 -3.21
C ILE A 560 -3.06 -5.15 -2.46
N PHE A 561 -3.50 -5.58 -1.27
CA PHE A 561 -4.45 -4.81 -0.46
C PHE A 561 -3.91 -3.42 -0.09
N PHE A 562 -2.73 -3.33 0.52
CA PHE A 562 -2.12 -2.05 0.86
C PHE A 562 -1.77 -1.21 -0.36
N PHE A 563 -1.32 -1.84 -1.46
CA PHE A 563 -1.09 -1.14 -2.71
C PHE A 563 -2.38 -0.51 -3.27
N THR A 564 -3.52 -1.20 -3.21
CA THR A 564 -4.80 -0.60 -3.63
C THR A 564 -5.25 0.54 -2.73
N LEU A 565 -4.99 0.48 -1.41
CA LEU A 565 -5.24 1.61 -0.51
C LEU A 565 -4.36 2.81 -0.88
N TYR A 566 -3.09 2.58 -1.21
CA TYR A 566 -2.19 3.62 -1.67
C TYR A 566 -2.64 4.22 -3.02
N VAL A 567 -3.06 3.40 -3.97
CA VAL A 567 -3.61 3.85 -5.27
C VAL A 567 -4.85 4.73 -5.08
N ALA A 568 -5.65 4.55 -4.01
CA ALA A 568 -6.81 5.40 -3.76
C ALA A 568 -6.41 6.89 -3.59
N THR A 569 -5.18 7.16 -3.15
CA THR A 569 -4.60 8.50 -2.99
C THR A 569 -4.02 9.09 -4.28
N TRP A 570 -4.00 8.34 -5.39
CA TRP A 570 -3.43 8.81 -6.65
C TRP A 570 -4.35 9.82 -7.35
N PRO A 571 -3.79 10.69 -8.24
CA PRO A 571 -4.60 11.57 -9.07
C PRO A 571 -5.65 10.78 -9.87
N PRO A 572 -6.87 11.34 -10.08
CA PRO A 572 -8.01 10.61 -10.64
C PRO A 572 -7.70 9.88 -11.96
N PHE A 573 -6.94 10.51 -12.85
CA PHE A 573 -6.57 9.89 -14.12
C PHE A 573 -5.81 8.56 -13.97
N PHE A 574 -4.77 8.53 -13.14
CA PHE A 574 -3.94 7.33 -12.95
C PHE A 574 -4.66 6.26 -12.16
N ARG A 575 -5.42 6.67 -11.13
CA ARG A 575 -6.28 5.78 -10.36
C ARG A 575 -7.30 5.10 -11.27
N ASP A 576 -8.02 5.88 -12.08
CA ASP A 576 -9.07 5.35 -12.95
C ASP A 576 -8.46 4.43 -14.02
N LEU A 577 -7.33 4.79 -14.64
CA LEU A 577 -6.63 3.93 -15.60
C LEU A 577 -6.25 2.56 -14.98
N LEU A 578 -5.70 2.58 -13.76
CA LEU A 578 -5.31 1.36 -13.07
C LEU A 578 -6.52 0.52 -12.68
N VAL A 579 -7.59 1.13 -12.16
CA VAL A 579 -8.82 0.44 -11.75
C VAL A 579 -9.49 -0.25 -12.94
N HIS A 580 -9.60 0.41 -14.09
CA HIS A 580 -10.18 -0.19 -15.30
C HIS A 580 -9.30 -1.34 -15.83
N SER A 581 -7.97 -1.18 -15.80
CA SER A 581 -7.03 -2.22 -16.21
C SER A 581 -7.12 -3.45 -15.27
N LEU A 582 -7.19 -3.21 -13.96
CA LEU A 582 -7.32 -4.25 -12.94
C LEU A 582 -8.66 -4.98 -13.06
N LEU A 583 -9.74 -4.28 -13.39
CA LEU A 583 -11.06 -4.87 -13.56
C LEU A 583 -11.09 -5.92 -14.69
N ILE A 584 -10.37 -5.66 -15.80
CA ILE A 584 -10.19 -6.64 -16.89
C ILE A 584 -9.31 -7.81 -16.41
N LEU A 585 -8.20 -7.53 -15.74
CA LEU A 585 -7.25 -8.54 -15.26
C LEU A 585 -7.91 -9.51 -14.27
N VAL A 586 -8.64 -9.00 -13.28
CA VAL A 586 -9.37 -9.78 -12.26
C VAL A 586 -10.46 -10.67 -12.87
N ASN A 587 -11.04 -10.26 -14.01
CA ASN A 587 -12.02 -11.04 -14.76
C ASN A 587 -11.40 -11.93 -15.86
N SER A 588 -10.08 -12.10 -15.88
CA SER A 588 -9.35 -12.94 -16.86
C SER A 588 -8.95 -14.31 -16.31
N TYR A 589 -9.67 -14.80 -15.30
CA TYR A 589 -9.31 -16.00 -14.54
C TYR A 589 -9.32 -17.31 -15.35
N TRP A 590 -9.95 -17.38 -16.53
CA TRP A 590 -9.89 -18.57 -17.40
C TRP A 590 -8.68 -18.59 -18.34
N VAL A 591 -8.06 -17.44 -18.61
CA VAL A 591 -6.92 -17.32 -19.53
C VAL A 591 -5.76 -18.27 -19.17
N PRO A 592 -5.35 -18.44 -17.90
CA PRO A 592 -4.29 -19.38 -17.54
C PRO A 592 -4.64 -20.84 -17.82
N GLN A 593 -5.93 -21.22 -17.81
CA GLN A 593 -6.36 -22.57 -18.19
C GLN A 593 -6.32 -22.76 -19.71
N ILE A 594 -6.79 -21.76 -20.46
CA ILE A 594 -6.72 -21.74 -21.93
C ILE A 594 -5.26 -21.94 -22.38
N HIS A 595 -4.34 -21.18 -21.79
CA HIS A 595 -2.90 -21.28 -22.07
C HIS A 595 -2.35 -22.68 -21.75
N ARG A 596 -2.68 -23.25 -20.58
CA ARG A 596 -2.22 -24.58 -20.21
C ARG A 596 -2.72 -25.67 -21.16
N ASN A 597 -3.99 -25.59 -21.58
CA ASN A 597 -4.59 -26.52 -22.52
C ASN A 597 -3.80 -26.52 -23.84
N VAL A 598 -3.43 -25.34 -24.37
CA VAL A 598 -2.61 -25.20 -25.58
C VAL A 598 -1.26 -25.90 -25.41
N MET A 599 -0.53 -25.55 -24.34
CA MET A 599 0.84 -26.02 -24.12
C MET A 599 0.92 -27.53 -23.93
N ARG A 600 0.06 -28.08 -23.06
CA ARG A 600 0.06 -29.52 -22.74
C ARG A 600 -0.75 -30.38 -23.72
N GLY A 601 -1.56 -29.77 -24.59
CA GLY A 601 -2.43 -30.50 -25.51
C GLY A 601 -3.54 -31.30 -24.81
N CYS A 602 -3.94 -30.91 -23.59
CA CYS A 602 -4.94 -31.64 -22.80
C CYS A 602 -6.37 -31.13 -23.06
N ARG A 603 -7.33 -32.07 -23.10
CA ARG A 603 -8.78 -31.79 -23.11
C ARG A 603 -9.42 -32.13 -21.75
N LYS A 604 -10.63 -31.61 -21.51
CA LYS A 604 -11.46 -31.92 -20.32
C LYS A 604 -10.74 -31.74 -18.98
N ALA A 605 -10.11 -30.59 -18.77
CA ALA A 605 -9.45 -30.27 -17.50
C ALA A 605 -10.44 -29.83 -16.40
N LEU A 606 -11.57 -29.24 -16.78
CA LEU A 606 -12.58 -28.68 -15.88
C LEU A 606 -13.97 -29.18 -16.26
N GLN A 607 -14.88 -29.24 -15.29
CA GLN A 607 -16.29 -29.54 -15.55
C GLN A 607 -16.99 -28.32 -16.17
N TRP A 608 -17.82 -28.54 -17.19
CA TRP A 608 -18.60 -27.45 -17.82
C TRP A 608 -19.56 -26.79 -16.83
N GLU A 609 -20.11 -27.57 -15.91
CA GLU A 609 -20.92 -27.03 -14.81
C GLU A 609 -20.12 -26.06 -13.93
N PHE A 610 -18.85 -26.35 -13.65
CA PHE A 610 -17.97 -25.47 -12.88
C PHE A 610 -17.68 -24.18 -13.65
N VAL A 611 -17.28 -24.29 -14.92
CA VAL A 611 -16.95 -23.12 -15.76
C VAL A 611 -18.14 -22.17 -15.89
N PHE A 612 -19.33 -22.69 -16.19
CA PHE A 612 -20.55 -21.88 -16.33
C PHE A 612 -20.99 -21.27 -14.99
N ARG A 613 -21.18 -22.11 -13.94
CA ARG A 613 -21.69 -21.64 -12.65
C ARG A 613 -20.74 -20.64 -11.99
N MET A 614 -19.44 -20.90 -12.03
CA MET A 614 -18.45 -19.99 -11.43
C MET A 614 -18.39 -18.65 -12.18
N SER A 615 -18.49 -18.66 -13.51
CA SER A 615 -18.51 -17.43 -14.32
C SER A 615 -19.75 -16.57 -14.02
N VAL A 616 -20.92 -17.19 -13.92
CA VAL A 616 -22.17 -16.48 -13.56
C VAL A 616 -22.07 -15.89 -12.15
N LEU A 617 -21.65 -16.69 -11.15
CA LEU A 617 -21.52 -16.23 -9.77
C LEU A 617 -20.52 -15.06 -9.63
N ARG A 618 -19.39 -15.10 -10.35
CA ARG A 618 -18.40 -14.01 -10.32
C ARG A 618 -18.83 -12.75 -11.09
N LEU A 619 -19.80 -12.83 -12.00
CA LEU A 619 -20.38 -11.66 -12.67
C LEU A 619 -21.44 -10.94 -11.82
N VAL A 620 -22.09 -11.62 -10.85
CA VAL A 620 -23.14 -11.01 -10.01
C VAL A 620 -22.71 -9.67 -9.36
N PRO A 621 -21.51 -9.55 -8.75
CA PRO A 621 -21.06 -8.27 -8.20
C PRO A 621 -20.91 -7.16 -9.25
N VAL A 622 -20.45 -7.50 -10.46
CA VAL A 622 -20.31 -6.55 -11.58
C VAL A 622 -21.68 -6.01 -11.99
N PHE A 623 -22.70 -6.88 -12.09
CA PHE A 623 -24.08 -6.48 -12.36
C PHE A 623 -24.65 -5.63 -11.22
N TYR A 624 -24.41 -5.99 -9.96
CA TYR A 624 -24.90 -5.20 -8.83
C TYR A 624 -24.34 -3.76 -8.83
N PHE A 625 -23.03 -3.58 -9.05
CA PHE A 625 -22.44 -2.24 -8.99
C PHE A 625 -22.71 -1.38 -10.22
N TYR A 626 -22.70 -1.96 -11.41
CA TYR A 626 -22.76 -1.16 -12.65
C TYR A 626 -24.11 -1.21 -13.38
N PHE A 627 -25.03 -2.09 -12.98
CA PHE A 627 -26.39 -2.19 -13.56
C PHE A 627 -27.49 -1.74 -12.60
N TYR A 628 -27.36 -1.99 -11.28
CA TYR A 628 -28.39 -1.63 -10.31
C TYR A 628 -28.27 -0.14 -9.89
N PRO A 629 -29.27 0.71 -10.21
CA PRO A 629 -29.19 2.16 -9.98
C PRO A 629 -29.27 2.56 -8.50
N LYS A 630 -29.74 1.66 -7.63
CA LYS A 630 -29.86 1.89 -6.18
C LYS A 630 -28.83 1.09 -5.38
N ASN A 631 -27.64 0.89 -5.96
CA ASN A 631 -26.55 0.18 -5.30
C ASN A 631 -26.08 0.93 -4.03
N ILE A 632 -25.43 0.21 -3.11
CA ILE A 632 -25.00 0.73 -1.81
C ILE A 632 -24.02 1.91 -1.91
N PHE A 633 -23.22 1.97 -2.96
CA PHE A 633 -22.24 3.03 -3.20
C PHE A 633 -22.77 4.17 -4.06
N LEU A 634 -24.05 4.10 -4.46
CA LEU A 634 -24.72 5.07 -5.32
C LEU A 634 -23.91 5.40 -6.60
N LEU A 635 -23.19 4.40 -7.12
CA LEU A 635 -22.42 4.53 -8.35
C LEU A 635 -23.38 4.76 -9.52
N ASP A 636 -23.03 5.71 -10.40
CA ASP A 636 -23.78 5.97 -11.62
C ASP A 636 -23.75 4.69 -12.51
N PRO A 637 -24.91 4.16 -12.95
CA PRO A 637 -24.96 2.97 -13.78
C PRO A 637 -24.14 3.12 -15.07
N ASN A 638 -23.32 2.11 -15.38
CA ASN A 638 -22.52 2.06 -16.60
C ASN A 638 -22.77 0.73 -17.36
N PRO A 639 -23.80 0.69 -18.24
CA PRO A 639 -24.13 -0.53 -18.96
C PRO A 639 -23.03 -0.95 -19.96
N GLN A 640 -22.19 -0.01 -20.43
CA GLN A 640 -21.08 -0.32 -21.33
C GLN A 640 -20.00 -1.16 -20.63
N ALA A 641 -19.64 -0.80 -19.39
CA ALA A 641 -18.67 -1.57 -18.61
C ALA A 641 -19.17 -3.01 -18.36
N VAL A 642 -20.46 -3.18 -18.01
CA VAL A 642 -21.07 -4.51 -17.84
C VAL A 642 -21.01 -5.33 -19.12
N ALA A 643 -21.34 -4.72 -20.26
CA ALA A 643 -21.32 -5.40 -21.55
C ALA A 643 -19.90 -5.85 -21.95
N VAL A 644 -18.89 -5.00 -21.74
CA VAL A 644 -17.49 -5.32 -22.05
C VAL A 644 -16.97 -6.46 -21.17
N ILE A 645 -17.19 -6.39 -19.85
CA ILE A 645 -16.70 -7.40 -18.91
C ILE A 645 -17.43 -8.74 -19.11
N SER A 646 -18.75 -8.70 -19.24
CA SER A 646 -19.54 -9.91 -19.49
C SER A 646 -19.15 -10.55 -20.81
N GLY A 647 -19.02 -9.74 -21.88
CA GLY A 647 -18.52 -10.19 -23.18
C GLY A 647 -17.14 -10.83 -23.07
N TRP A 648 -16.22 -10.22 -22.34
CA TRP A 648 -14.87 -10.75 -22.13
C TRP A 648 -14.84 -12.10 -21.42
N VAL A 649 -15.62 -12.26 -20.34
CA VAL A 649 -15.73 -13.55 -19.62
C VAL A 649 -16.37 -14.62 -20.51
N TRP A 650 -17.40 -14.26 -21.29
CA TRP A 650 -18.03 -15.19 -22.23
C TRP A 650 -17.12 -15.62 -23.37
N ILE A 651 -16.31 -14.70 -23.91
CA ILE A 651 -15.29 -15.04 -24.92
C ILE A 651 -14.33 -16.10 -24.36
N GLN A 652 -13.84 -15.92 -23.13
CA GLN A 652 -12.98 -16.92 -22.49
C GLN A 652 -13.68 -18.29 -22.35
N CYS A 653 -14.96 -18.31 -21.94
CA CYS A 653 -15.73 -19.54 -21.84
C CYS A 653 -15.92 -20.22 -23.20
N MET A 654 -16.21 -19.46 -24.25
CA MET A 654 -16.36 -19.98 -25.62
C MET A 654 -15.05 -20.54 -26.16
N VAL A 655 -13.91 -19.90 -25.86
CA VAL A 655 -12.58 -20.41 -26.23
C VAL A 655 -12.31 -21.74 -25.53
N LEU A 656 -12.61 -21.86 -24.22
CA LEU A 656 -12.50 -23.13 -23.51
C LEU A 656 -13.38 -24.22 -24.16
N VAL A 657 -14.64 -23.91 -24.49
CA VAL A 657 -15.56 -24.86 -25.17
C VAL A 657 -14.97 -25.30 -26.52
N SER A 658 -14.45 -24.34 -27.27
CA SER A 658 -13.85 -24.60 -28.57
C SER A 658 -12.60 -25.49 -28.46
N GLN A 659 -11.77 -25.32 -27.41
CA GLN A 659 -10.61 -26.18 -27.14
C GLN A 659 -11.00 -27.63 -26.84
N ASP A 660 -12.19 -27.89 -26.27
CA ASP A 660 -12.65 -29.26 -25.98
C ASP A 660 -13.20 -29.96 -27.24
N VAL A 661 -13.94 -29.23 -28.07
CA VAL A 661 -14.53 -29.74 -29.32
C VAL A 661 -13.48 -29.87 -30.43
N LEU A 662 -12.84 -28.76 -30.81
CA LEU A 662 -11.91 -28.67 -31.95
C LEU A 662 -10.49 -29.10 -31.57
N GLY A 663 -10.19 -29.13 -30.28
CA GLY A 663 -8.90 -29.51 -29.72
C GLY A 663 -8.07 -28.32 -29.24
N PRO A 664 -7.13 -28.50 -28.30
CA PRO A 664 -6.54 -27.38 -27.56
C PRO A 664 -5.66 -26.44 -28.38
N ARG A 665 -5.16 -26.91 -29.53
CA ARG A 665 -4.19 -26.21 -30.40
C ARG A 665 -4.83 -25.62 -31.66
N PHE A 666 -6.16 -25.63 -31.78
CA PHE A 666 -6.86 -25.26 -33.02
C PHE A 666 -6.65 -23.81 -33.49
N LEU A 667 -6.27 -22.89 -32.58
CA LEU A 667 -6.00 -21.47 -32.87
C LEU A 667 -4.52 -21.11 -32.96
N VAL A 668 -3.60 -22.05 -32.75
CA VAL A 668 -2.16 -21.76 -32.65
C VAL A 668 -1.41 -22.43 -33.80
N PRO A 669 -0.66 -21.68 -34.63
CA PRO A 669 0.16 -22.24 -35.69
C PRO A 669 1.13 -23.29 -35.13
N SER A 670 1.23 -24.45 -35.80
CA SER A 670 2.03 -25.59 -35.34
C SER A 670 3.52 -25.27 -35.10
N ARG A 671 4.04 -24.19 -35.70
CA ARG A 671 5.42 -23.71 -35.55
C ARG A 671 5.71 -23.02 -34.21
N SER A 672 4.68 -22.55 -33.49
CA SER A 672 4.82 -21.82 -32.23
C SER A 672 4.62 -22.70 -30.99
N LEU A 673 4.45 -24.01 -31.18
CA LEU A 673 4.14 -24.96 -30.12
C LEU A 673 5.35 -25.85 -29.83
N PRO A 674 5.61 -26.18 -28.56
CA PRO A 674 6.59 -27.21 -28.23
C PRO A 674 6.16 -28.55 -28.87
N GLN A 675 7.13 -29.27 -29.46
CA GLN A 675 6.87 -30.58 -30.06
C GLN A 675 6.30 -31.51 -28.99
N VAL A 676 5.24 -32.24 -29.36
CA VAL A 676 4.67 -33.29 -28.50
C VAL A 676 5.71 -34.38 -28.40
N TYR A 677 6.03 -34.82 -27.17
CA TYR A 677 7.02 -35.85 -26.85
C TYR A 677 7.12 -36.92 -27.94
N ASP A 678 8.27 -36.98 -28.60
CA ASP A 678 8.65 -38.10 -29.44
C ASP A 678 9.28 -39.17 -28.53
N TYR A 679 8.76 -40.39 -28.53
CA TYR A 679 9.23 -41.49 -27.66
C TYR A 679 10.54 -42.11 -28.18
N HIS A 680 11.40 -41.31 -28.81
CA HIS A 680 12.72 -41.69 -29.28
C HIS A 680 13.78 -40.96 -28.45
N SER A 681 14.79 -41.70 -28.01
CA SER A 681 15.85 -41.21 -27.11
C SER A 681 16.57 -40.02 -27.75
N ALA A 682 16.58 -38.87 -27.07
CA ALA A 682 17.27 -37.68 -27.55
C ALA A 682 18.79 -37.83 -27.37
N LEU A 683 19.54 -37.53 -28.44
CA LEU A 683 20.98 -37.27 -28.34
C LEU A 683 21.21 -35.95 -27.58
N PRO A 684 22.37 -35.78 -26.90
CA PRO A 684 22.66 -34.57 -26.15
C PRO A 684 22.73 -33.38 -27.11
N VAL A 685 21.83 -32.42 -26.95
CA VAL A 685 21.91 -31.11 -27.61
C VAL A 685 22.36 -30.10 -26.58
N ASP A 686 23.31 -29.27 -26.98
CA ASP A 686 24.05 -28.32 -26.17
C ASP A 686 23.15 -27.46 -25.25
N GLU A 687 23.51 -27.42 -23.96
CA GLU A 687 22.83 -26.70 -22.87
C GLU A 687 22.66 -25.19 -23.12
N GLU A 688 23.32 -24.62 -24.12
CA GLU A 688 23.32 -23.18 -24.39
C GLU A 688 21.96 -22.63 -24.86
N ALA A 689 21.08 -23.46 -25.45
CA ALA A 689 19.77 -23.01 -25.92
C ALA A 689 18.68 -22.99 -24.84
N ALA A 690 18.81 -23.82 -23.79
CA ALA A 690 17.80 -23.93 -22.73
C ALA A 690 17.88 -22.78 -21.72
N GLN A 691 19.04 -22.16 -21.55
CA GLN A 691 19.23 -20.97 -20.71
C GLN A 691 18.84 -19.66 -21.41
N ALA A 692 18.53 -19.68 -22.71
CA ALA A 692 18.05 -18.51 -23.45
C ALA A 692 16.53 -18.28 -23.32
N MET A 693 15.77 -19.22 -22.74
CA MET A 693 14.34 -19.04 -22.43
C MET A 693 14.15 -18.80 -20.93
N GLY A 694 14.13 -17.51 -20.58
CA GLY A 694 13.96 -17.01 -19.22
C GLY A 694 12.66 -17.44 -18.55
N SER A 695 12.71 -17.46 -17.22
CA SER A 695 11.60 -17.83 -16.33
C SER A 695 10.40 -16.87 -16.47
N PRO A 696 9.16 -17.33 -16.28
CA PRO A 696 7.99 -16.47 -16.39
C PRO A 696 7.79 -15.75 -15.05
N VAL A 697 8.38 -14.55 -14.95
CA VAL A 697 8.14 -13.40 -14.04
C VAL A 697 9.49 -12.85 -13.57
N ASP A 698 10.29 -12.34 -14.51
CA ASP A 698 11.41 -11.46 -14.19
C ASP A 698 10.98 -10.03 -14.50
N VAL A 699 10.62 -9.26 -13.47
CA VAL A 699 10.54 -7.80 -13.59
C VAL A 699 11.97 -7.31 -13.81
N ASN A 700 12.36 -7.17 -15.07
CA ASN A 700 13.71 -6.72 -15.41
C ASN A 700 13.95 -5.33 -14.79
N PRO A 701 14.90 -5.17 -13.84
CA PRO A 701 15.16 -3.89 -13.19
C PRO A 701 15.48 -2.77 -14.20
N LEU A 702 16.07 -3.13 -15.35
CA LEU A 702 16.31 -2.21 -16.46
C LEU A 702 15.02 -1.60 -17.00
N VAL A 703 13.94 -2.37 -17.13
CA VAL A 703 12.66 -1.88 -17.64
C VAL A 703 12.08 -0.84 -16.67
N VAL A 704 12.13 -1.10 -15.37
CA VAL A 704 11.66 -0.15 -14.35
C VAL A 704 12.48 1.15 -14.41
N ILE A 705 13.81 1.05 -14.50
CA ILE A 705 14.69 2.22 -14.63
C ILE A 705 14.35 3.00 -15.91
N LEU A 706 14.24 2.32 -17.05
CA LEU A 706 13.92 2.96 -18.34
C LEU A 706 12.54 3.62 -18.34
N LEU A 707 11.54 3.02 -17.69
CA LEU A 707 10.21 3.61 -17.54
C LEU A 707 10.24 4.89 -16.71
N VAL A 708 10.97 4.88 -15.57
CA VAL A 708 11.12 6.08 -14.72
C VAL A 708 11.89 7.17 -15.46
N LEU A 709 12.98 6.83 -16.15
CA LEU A 709 13.76 7.78 -16.94
C LEU A 709 12.95 8.33 -18.12
N ALA A 710 12.16 7.49 -18.81
CA ALA A 710 11.27 7.92 -19.88
C ALA A 710 10.16 8.86 -19.35
N ALA A 711 9.55 8.53 -18.22
CA ALA A 711 8.53 9.36 -17.58
C ALA A 711 9.09 10.72 -17.11
N TYR A 712 10.35 10.75 -16.65
CA TYR A 712 11.06 11.99 -16.35
C TYR A 712 11.34 12.80 -17.64
N ALA A 713 11.78 12.14 -18.71
CA ALA A 713 12.13 12.77 -19.98
C ALA A 713 10.93 13.45 -20.69
N VAL A 714 9.69 13.03 -20.42
CA VAL A 714 8.48 13.70 -20.93
C VAL A 714 8.43 15.18 -20.52
N LYS A 715 8.84 15.49 -19.28
CA LYS A 715 8.92 16.86 -18.76
C LYS A 715 10.06 16.95 -17.74
N PRO A 716 11.30 17.23 -18.18
CA PRO A 716 12.44 17.32 -17.27
C PRO A 716 12.37 18.63 -16.48
N SER A 717 11.67 18.59 -15.35
CA SER A 717 11.43 19.73 -14.48
C SER A 717 11.35 19.25 -13.02
N PRO A 718 11.70 20.09 -12.02
CA PRO A 718 11.45 19.80 -10.61
C PRO A 718 9.97 19.55 -10.27
N THR A 719 9.05 19.97 -11.13
CA THR A 719 7.61 19.71 -11.01
C THR A 719 7.21 18.28 -11.40
N ASN A 720 8.10 17.51 -12.01
CA ASN A 720 7.82 16.13 -12.39
C ASN A 720 7.87 15.22 -11.14
N PRO A 721 6.86 14.36 -10.91
CA PRO A 721 6.86 13.45 -9.77
C PRO A 721 8.06 12.47 -9.75
N PHE A 722 8.65 12.16 -10.90
CA PHE A 722 9.84 11.31 -11.00
C PHE A 722 11.16 12.07 -10.76
N HIS A 723 11.13 13.39 -10.59
CA HIS A 723 12.33 14.15 -10.23
C HIS A 723 12.92 13.68 -8.90
N SER A 724 12.08 13.42 -7.88
CA SER A 724 12.52 12.94 -6.57
C SER A 724 13.05 11.51 -6.56
N TRP A 725 12.85 10.75 -7.64
CA TRP A 725 13.40 9.40 -7.78
C TRP A 725 14.86 9.45 -8.22
N ILE A 726 15.24 10.45 -9.01
CA ILE A 726 16.56 10.57 -9.64
C ILE A 726 17.44 11.55 -8.87
N PHE A 727 16.88 12.65 -8.37
CA PHE A 727 17.61 13.73 -7.72
C PHE A 727 17.25 13.86 -6.23
N LEU A 728 18.19 14.41 -5.45
CA LEU A 728 17.97 14.70 -4.04
C LEU A 728 16.81 15.68 -3.86
N SER A 729 15.95 15.39 -2.88
CA SER A 729 14.79 16.22 -2.54
C SER A 729 15.09 17.16 -1.37
N TYR A 730 14.28 18.21 -1.25
CA TYR A 730 14.31 19.21 -0.16
C TYR A 730 15.58 20.09 -0.09
N PRO A 731 15.98 20.75 -1.20
CA PRO A 731 17.03 21.75 -1.13
C PRO A 731 16.57 22.93 -0.27
N GLN A 732 17.44 23.38 0.63
CA GLN A 732 17.26 24.54 1.48
C GLN A 732 18.34 25.57 1.17
N ALA A 733 18.02 26.84 1.39
CA ALA A 733 18.99 27.91 1.24
C ALA A 733 20.19 27.66 2.17
N PRO A 734 21.41 28.09 1.78
CA PRO A 734 22.57 27.98 2.65
C PRO A 734 22.28 28.61 4.02
N ASP A 735 22.51 27.84 5.09
CA ASP A 735 22.25 28.26 6.46
C ASP A 735 23.55 28.81 7.06
N PRO A 736 23.62 30.12 7.41
CA PRO A 736 24.79 30.74 8.01
C PRO A 736 25.23 30.12 9.34
N THR A 737 24.32 29.42 10.02
CA THR A 737 24.58 28.75 11.31
C THR A 737 25.05 27.30 11.14
N SER A 738 24.94 26.75 9.93
CA SER A 738 25.45 25.43 9.61
C SER A 738 26.98 25.41 9.51
N MET A 739 27.57 24.22 9.63
CA MET A 739 29.02 24.03 9.46
C MET A 739 29.53 24.47 8.08
N TRP A 740 28.64 24.53 7.09
CA TRP A 740 28.94 24.84 5.71
C TRP A 740 28.05 25.99 5.22
N PRO A 741 28.33 27.24 5.67
CA PRO A 741 27.43 28.37 5.49
C PRO A 741 27.22 28.79 4.03
N GLU A 742 28.12 28.39 3.13
CA GLU A 742 28.06 28.70 1.69
C GLU A 742 27.43 27.56 0.85
N ALA A 743 27.28 26.36 1.42
CA ALA A 743 26.79 25.19 0.69
C ALA A 743 25.27 25.05 0.79
N THR A 744 24.62 24.65 -0.31
CA THR A 744 23.20 24.27 -0.30
C THR A 744 22.99 23.07 0.61
N GLN A 745 22.10 23.23 1.58
CA GLN A 745 21.75 22.20 2.55
C GLN A 745 20.52 21.43 2.08
N TYR A 746 20.39 20.19 2.49
CA TYR A 746 19.25 19.34 2.16
C TYR A 746 18.57 18.84 3.42
N GLY A 747 17.26 19.10 3.53
CA GLY A 747 16.40 18.55 4.58
C GLY A 747 16.03 17.09 4.31
N LYS A 748 15.14 16.52 5.12
CA LYS A 748 14.65 15.13 4.97
C LYS A 748 13.15 15.11 4.69
N GLY A 749 12.67 14.06 4.04
CA GLY A 749 11.22 13.82 3.95
C GLY A 749 10.87 12.56 3.14
N LEU A 750 9.56 12.31 2.97
CA LEU A 750 9.07 11.08 2.34
C LEU A 750 9.52 10.89 0.89
N LYS A 751 9.82 11.98 0.16
CA LYS A 751 10.36 11.90 -1.20
C LYS A 751 11.73 11.20 -1.27
N ASP A 752 12.46 11.14 -0.16
CA ASP A 752 13.74 10.41 -0.08
C ASP A 752 13.54 8.88 -0.19
N ILE A 753 12.35 8.36 0.16
CA ILE A 753 12.00 6.94 -0.05
C ILE A 753 11.96 6.63 -1.55
N SER A 754 11.42 7.53 -2.37
CA SER A 754 11.39 7.35 -3.83
C SER A 754 12.81 7.27 -4.41
N PHE A 755 13.73 8.08 -3.90
CA PHE A 755 15.14 8.03 -4.26
C PHE A 755 15.76 6.67 -3.89
N VAL A 756 15.56 6.21 -2.65
CA VAL A 756 16.07 4.90 -2.20
C VAL A 756 15.53 3.77 -3.06
N VAL A 757 14.23 3.74 -3.36
CA VAL A 757 13.59 2.72 -4.18
C VAL A 757 14.17 2.69 -5.60
N PHE A 758 14.31 3.86 -6.24
CA PHE A 758 14.93 3.94 -7.57
C PHE A 758 16.35 3.38 -7.58
N TYR A 759 17.17 3.80 -6.61
CA TYR A 759 18.56 3.35 -6.53
C TYR A 759 18.70 1.89 -6.10
N THR A 760 17.72 1.31 -5.39
CA THR A 760 17.66 -0.15 -5.14
C THR A 760 17.49 -0.93 -6.44
N PHE A 761 16.63 -0.48 -7.37
CA PHE A 761 16.54 -1.08 -8.71
C PHE A 761 17.81 -0.84 -9.54
N PHE A 762 18.39 0.36 -9.45
CA PHE A 762 19.66 0.69 -10.09
C PHE A 762 20.79 -0.26 -9.64
N PHE A 763 20.96 -0.49 -8.34
CA PHE A 763 21.96 -1.42 -7.83
C PHE A 763 21.65 -2.87 -8.20
N SER A 764 20.37 -3.25 -8.26
CA SER A 764 19.96 -4.59 -8.72
C SER A 764 20.35 -4.84 -10.18
N PHE A 765 20.10 -3.86 -11.05
CA PHE A 765 20.56 -3.90 -12.44
C PHE A 765 22.09 -3.91 -12.53
N THR A 766 22.75 -3.00 -11.81
CA THR A 766 24.22 -2.85 -11.85
C THR A 766 24.91 -4.13 -11.41
N ARG A 767 24.41 -4.80 -10.35
CA ARG A 767 24.90 -6.10 -9.90
C ARG A 767 24.83 -7.13 -11.02
N GLU A 768 23.66 -7.34 -11.61
CA GLU A 768 23.47 -8.35 -12.64
C GLU A 768 24.29 -8.03 -13.90
N PHE A 769 24.33 -6.76 -14.31
CA PHE A 769 25.13 -6.31 -15.43
C PHE A 769 26.63 -6.57 -15.20
N LEU A 770 27.18 -6.16 -14.05
CA LEU A 770 28.59 -6.36 -13.73
C LEU A 770 28.93 -7.85 -13.62
N MET A 771 28.10 -8.64 -12.93
CA MET A 771 28.33 -10.08 -12.79
C MET A 771 28.35 -10.77 -14.17
N GLN A 772 27.33 -10.55 -15.00
CA GLN A 772 27.20 -11.27 -16.28
C GLN A 772 28.12 -10.74 -17.38
N ARG A 773 28.31 -9.42 -17.48
CA ARG A 773 29.01 -8.79 -18.62
C ARG A 773 30.48 -8.48 -18.34
N VAL A 774 30.86 -8.31 -17.08
CA VAL A 774 32.25 -7.95 -16.71
C VAL A 774 32.93 -9.10 -15.97
N LEU A 775 32.35 -9.57 -14.86
CA LEU A 775 33.00 -10.51 -13.96
C LEU A 775 33.01 -11.94 -14.49
N ARG A 776 31.93 -12.41 -15.16
CA ARG A 776 31.89 -13.75 -15.76
C ARG A 776 32.99 -13.95 -16.81
N PRO A 777 33.20 -13.04 -17.79
CA PRO A 777 34.36 -13.12 -18.68
C PRO A 777 35.71 -13.08 -17.93
N CYS A 778 35.84 -12.26 -16.89
CA CYS A 778 37.07 -12.19 -16.09
C CYS A 778 37.36 -13.51 -15.36
N ALA A 779 36.34 -14.16 -14.79
CA ALA A 779 36.48 -15.46 -14.13
C ALA A 779 36.98 -16.54 -15.09
N LEU A 780 36.42 -16.57 -16.31
CA LEU A 780 36.83 -17.51 -17.36
C LEU A 780 38.26 -17.23 -17.84
N ARG A 781 38.64 -15.95 -18.00
CA ARG A 781 40.02 -15.55 -18.34
C ARG A 781 41.02 -15.88 -17.24
N ALA A 782 40.58 -15.90 -15.98
CA ALA A 782 41.38 -16.28 -14.83
C ALA A 782 41.48 -17.82 -14.65
N GLY A 783 40.91 -18.62 -15.57
CA GLY A 783 41.03 -20.08 -15.53
C GLY A 783 40.03 -20.78 -14.61
N ILE A 784 39.01 -20.10 -14.09
CA ILE A 784 37.98 -20.71 -13.24
C ILE A 784 36.97 -21.47 -14.11
N THR A 785 36.93 -22.80 -13.98
CA THR A 785 36.08 -23.67 -14.83
C THR A 785 34.80 -24.15 -14.12
N LYS A 786 34.83 -24.33 -12.80
CA LYS A 786 33.68 -24.84 -12.01
C LYS A 786 32.57 -23.79 -11.92
N LYS A 787 31.35 -24.10 -12.40
CA LYS A 787 30.18 -23.19 -12.41
C LYS A 787 29.89 -22.57 -11.03
N ALA A 788 29.97 -23.35 -9.94
CA ALA A 788 29.78 -22.87 -8.57
C ALA A 788 30.89 -21.89 -8.12
N LYS A 789 32.17 -22.19 -8.40
CA LYS A 789 33.31 -21.31 -8.09
C LYS A 789 33.20 -19.99 -8.88
N ILE A 790 32.72 -20.02 -10.13
CA ILE A 790 32.44 -18.81 -10.93
C ILE A 790 31.36 -17.95 -10.25
N ALA A 791 30.24 -18.54 -9.84
CA ALA A 791 29.17 -17.80 -9.17
C ALA A 791 29.66 -17.10 -7.89
N ARG A 792 30.36 -17.84 -7.01
CA ARG A 792 30.93 -17.30 -5.76
C ARG A 792 31.99 -16.23 -6.01
N PHE A 793 32.86 -16.44 -6.99
CA PHE A 793 33.83 -15.42 -7.43
C PHE A 793 33.11 -14.14 -7.83
N MET A 794 32.10 -14.21 -8.70
CA MET A 794 31.36 -13.03 -9.16
C MET A 794 30.65 -12.31 -8.00
N GLU A 795 30.03 -13.03 -7.07
CA GLU A 795 29.38 -12.45 -5.88
C GLU A 795 30.36 -11.66 -5.01
N GLN A 796 31.51 -12.25 -4.69
CA GLN A 796 32.51 -11.61 -3.84
C GLN A 796 33.23 -10.47 -4.55
N THR A 797 33.57 -10.63 -5.83
CA THR A 797 34.25 -9.58 -6.60
C THR A 797 33.34 -8.38 -6.88
N TYR A 798 32.04 -8.59 -7.11
CA TYR A 798 31.07 -7.48 -7.18
C TYR A 798 31.04 -6.69 -5.86
N THR A 799 30.98 -7.40 -4.73
CA THR A 799 30.99 -6.79 -3.40
C THR A 799 32.26 -5.98 -3.17
N ALA A 800 33.44 -6.51 -3.55
CA ALA A 800 34.70 -5.78 -3.48
C ALA A 800 34.70 -4.53 -4.38
N ALA A 801 34.16 -4.62 -5.60
CA ALA A 801 34.08 -3.49 -6.53
C ALA A 801 33.16 -2.37 -6.01
N TYR A 802 32.05 -2.71 -5.36
CA TYR A 802 31.17 -1.72 -4.71
C TYR A 802 31.93 -0.96 -3.61
N PHE A 803 32.53 -1.69 -2.67
CA PHE A 803 33.24 -1.06 -1.55
C PHE A 803 34.51 -0.32 -1.98
N ALA A 804 35.16 -0.71 -3.07
CA ALA A 804 36.28 0.04 -3.64
C ALA A 804 35.90 1.49 -4.03
N VAL A 805 34.62 1.73 -4.37
CA VAL A 805 34.09 3.06 -4.68
C VAL A 805 33.52 3.74 -3.44
N PHE A 806 32.71 3.02 -2.65
CA PHE A 806 31.97 3.61 -1.53
C PHE A 806 32.82 3.85 -0.28
N VAL A 807 33.89 3.08 -0.03
CA VAL A 807 34.79 3.33 1.11
C VAL A 807 35.52 4.67 0.98
N PRO A 808 36.21 5.00 -0.15
CA PRO A 808 36.80 6.32 -0.32
C PRO A 808 35.77 7.45 -0.28
N PHE A 809 34.59 7.26 -0.88
CA PHE A 809 33.53 8.26 -0.86
C PHE A 809 32.99 8.52 0.56
N GLY A 810 32.78 7.46 1.35
CA GLY A 810 32.38 7.57 2.75
C GLY A 810 33.43 8.25 3.62
N LEU A 811 34.71 7.92 3.42
CA LEU A 811 35.83 8.59 4.11
C LEU A 811 35.90 10.08 3.76
N TYR A 812 35.69 10.45 2.50
CA TYR A 812 35.59 11.86 2.08
C TYR A 812 34.44 12.58 2.77
N VAL A 813 33.25 11.98 2.79
CA VAL A 813 32.08 12.56 3.48
C VAL A 813 32.35 12.72 4.98
N MET A 814 32.93 11.71 5.64
CA MET A 814 33.25 11.79 7.06
C MET A 814 34.35 12.82 7.36
N TYR A 815 35.33 12.98 6.48
CA TYR A 815 36.38 14.00 6.59
C TYR A 815 35.80 15.41 6.66
N ASN A 816 34.71 15.66 5.92
CA ASN A 816 33.98 16.93 5.92
C ASN A 816 32.99 17.07 7.10
N THR A 817 33.15 16.30 8.18
CA THR A 817 32.29 16.38 9.36
C THR A 817 33.10 16.37 10.65
N GLU A 818 32.48 16.77 11.76
CA GLU A 818 33.04 16.70 13.12
C GLU A 818 33.33 15.28 13.61
N VAL A 819 32.85 14.27 12.86
CA VAL A 819 33.03 12.84 13.13
C VAL A 819 34.39 12.32 12.62
N TRP A 820 35.17 13.16 11.90
CA TRP A 820 36.44 12.72 11.32
C TRP A 820 37.32 11.97 12.31
N TYR A 821 37.84 10.84 11.82
CA TYR A 821 38.59 9.85 12.58
C TYR A 821 37.85 9.32 13.82
N PHE A 822 36.54 9.08 13.68
CA PHE A 822 35.67 8.44 14.68
C PHE A 822 35.60 9.17 16.03
N ARG A 823 35.71 10.50 16.02
CA ARG A 823 35.52 11.32 17.22
C ARG A 823 34.07 11.23 17.71
N THR A 824 33.82 10.52 18.81
CA THR A 824 32.48 10.20 19.31
C THR A 824 31.69 11.42 19.79
N ALA A 825 32.37 12.45 20.33
CA ALA A 825 31.71 13.69 20.73
C ALA A 825 30.96 14.36 19.55
N GLY A 826 31.51 14.26 18.33
CA GLY A 826 30.91 14.79 17.11
C GLY A 826 29.55 14.16 16.76
N PHE A 827 29.21 12.99 17.33
CA PHE A 827 27.87 12.39 17.14
C PHE A 827 26.76 13.21 17.80
N TYR A 828 27.09 13.96 18.85
CA TYR A 828 26.12 14.64 19.70
C TYR A 828 26.33 16.16 19.73
N GLU A 829 27.54 16.63 19.40
CA GLU A 829 27.83 18.04 19.17
C GLU A 829 26.88 18.58 18.08
N ARG A 830 26.22 19.70 18.39
CA ARG A 830 25.26 20.38 17.49
C ARG A 830 24.07 19.51 17.04
N TYR A 831 23.75 18.44 17.78
CA TYR A 831 22.52 17.70 17.60
C TYR A 831 21.30 18.58 17.90
N PRO A 832 20.21 18.51 17.10
CA PRO A 832 19.95 17.61 15.98
C PRO A 832 20.53 18.11 14.65
N HIS A 833 21.11 17.18 13.88
CA HIS A 833 21.55 17.45 12.51
C HIS A 833 20.34 17.41 11.57
N HIS A 834 19.65 18.54 11.43
CA HIS A 834 18.44 18.66 10.59
C HIS A 834 18.72 18.53 9.10
N THR A 835 19.84 19.11 8.67
CA THR A 835 20.21 19.23 7.27
C THR A 835 21.60 18.69 7.02
N HIS A 836 21.84 18.30 5.78
CA HIS A 836 23.14 17.79 5.33
C HIS A 836 23.53 18.37 3.98
N THR A 837 24.83 18.41 3.70
CA THR A 837 25.35 18.71 2.36
C THR A 837 24.91 17.64 1.36
N ALA A 838 24.91 17.99 0.07
CA ALA A 838 24.42 17.11 -1.00
C ALA A 838 25.15 15.76 -1.03
N ASP A 839 26.48 15.79 -0.91
CA ASP A 839 27.35 14.61 -0.88
C ASP A 839 27.05 13.70 0.31
N PHE A 840 26.88 14.27 1.52
CA PHE A 840 26.50 13.52 2.71
C PHE A 840 25.14 12.83 2.53
N LYS A 841 24.12 13.59 2.11
CA LYS A 841 22.77 13.04 1.92
C LYS A 841 22.75 11.97 0.82
N ALA A 842 23.44 12.20 -0.29
CA ALA A 842 23.57 11.22 -1.37
C ALA A 842 24.25 9.93 -0.88
N TYR A 843 25.40 10.03 -0.20
CA TYR A 843 26.11 8.87 0.34
C TYR A 843 25.20 8.06 1.27
N TYR A 844 24.52 8.73 2.20
CA TYR A 844 23.67 8.07 3.18
C TYR A 844 22.47 7.35 2.53
N LEU A 845 21.78 7.99 1.57
CA LEU A 845 20.63 7.38 0.88
C LEU A 845 21.05 6.27 -0.10
N LEU A 846 22.20 6.41 -0.76
CA LEU A 846 22.74 5.36 -1.63
C LEU A 846 23.14 4.12 -0.82
N GLN A 847 23.74 4.30 0.37
CA GLN A 847 23.99 3.20 1.28
C GLN A 847 22.69 2.51 1.70
N ALA A 848 21.66 3.29 2.08
CA ALA A 848 20.35 2.73 2.38
C ALA A 848 19.76 1.91 1.21
N ALA A 849 19.93 2.41 -0.03
CA ALA A 849 19.47 1.73 -1.24
C ALA A 849 20.22 0.42 -1.52
N TYR A 850 21.55 0.40 -1.33
CA TYR A 850 22.38 -0.80 -1.48
C TYR A 850 22.06 -1.86 -0.44
N TRP A 851 21.95 -1.49 0.84
CA TRP A 851 21.59 -2.44 1.90
C TRP A 851 20.16 -2.96 1.76
N SER A 852 19.24 -2.14 1.24
CA SER A 852 17.90 -2.58 0.86
C SER A 852 17.94 -3.56 -0.31
N GLN A 853 18.79 -3.31 -1.32
CA GLN A 853 19.02 -4.23 -2.44
C GLN A 853 19.57 -5.58 -1.96
N GLN A 854 20.57 -5.59 -1.08
CA GLN A 854 21.13 -6.82 -0.51
C GLN A 854 20.11 -7.59 0.33
N ALA A 855 19.26 -6.88 1.10
CA ALA A 855 18.17 -7.51 1.81
C ALA A 855 17.15 -8.18 0.86
N ILE A 856 16.83 -7.57 -0.29
CA ILE A 856 15.96 -8.17 -1.30
C ILE A 856 16.59 -9.43 -1.90
N VAL A 857 17.88 -9.39 -2.25
CA VAL A 857 18.62 -10.56 -2.77
C VAL A 857 18.57 -11.72 -1.78
N LEU A 858 18.80 -11.44 -0.50
CA LEU A 858 18.73 -12.43 0.57
C LEU A 858 17.31 -12.99 0.76
N MET A 859 16.30 -12.11 0.78
CA MET A 859 14.91 -12.49 1.03
C MET A 859 14.30 -13.28 -0.12
N LEU A 860 14.63 -12.95 -1.36
CA LEU A 860 14.20 -13.69 -2.55
C LEU A 860 15.04 -14.95 -2.80
N GLN A 861 16.06 -15.22 -1.97
CA GLN A 861 16.99 -16.34 -2.13
C GLN A 861 17.57 -16.40 -3.55
N LEU A 862 17.89 -15.23 -4.12
CA LEU A 862 18.58 -15.16 -5.42
C LEU A 862 20.02 -15.72 -5.31
N GLU A 863 20.53 -15.83 -4.08
CA GLU A 863 21.75 -16.55 -3.73
C GLU A 863 21.39 -17.79 -2.89
N LYS A 864 22.12 -18.90 -3.08
CA LYS A 864 21.92 -20.13 -2.30
C LYS A 864 22.15 -19.84 -0.80
N PRO A 865 21.20 -20.18 0.09
CA PRO A 865 21.35 -19.97 1.54
C PRO A 865 22.63 -20.59 2.11
N ARG A 866 23.29 -19.88 3.02
CA ARG A 866 24.50 -20.33 3.73
C ARG A 866 24.14 -20.92 5.11
N LYS A 867 25.07 -21.58 5.79
CA LYS A 867 24.82 -22.14 7.14
C LYS A 867 24.48 -21.08 8.19
N ASP A 868 24.95 -19.85 8.01
CA ASP A 868 24.67 -18.69 8.85
C ASP A 868 23.50 -17.83 8.32
N PHE A 869 22.57 -18.44 7.58
CA PHE A 869 21.44 -17.73 6.95
C PHE A 869 20.58 -16.97 7.97
N TYR A 870 20.28 -17.57 9.13
CA TYR A 870 19.42 -16.91 10.13
C TYR A 870 20.10 -15.71 10.78
N GLU A 871 21.40 -15.80 11.02
CA GLU A 871 22.22 -14.73 11.56
C GLU A 871 22.39 -13.60 10.54
N LEU A 872 22.53 -13.94 9.26
CA LEU A 872 22.56 -12.97 8.16
C LEU A 872 21.20 -12.25 8.02
N VAL A 873 20.08 -12.97 8.14
CA VAL A 873 18.74 -12.36 8.17
C VAL A 873 18.59 -11.42 9.37
N LEU A 874 19.01 -11.85 10.57
CA LEU A 874 19.00 -11.00 11.77
C LEU A 874 19.86 -9.75 11.58
N HIS A 875 21.04 -9.87 10.98
CA HIS A 875 21.90 -8.75 10.61
C HIS A 875 21.18 -7.75 9.70
N HIS A 876 20.48 -8.20 8.65
CA HIS A 876 19.74 -7.30 7.76
C HIS A 876 18.57 -6.60 8.47
N VAL A 877 17.88 -7.29 9.39
CA VAL A 877 16.85 -6.65 10.22
C VAL A 877 17.46 -5.56 11.10
N VAL A 878 18.56 -5.84 11.79
CA VAL A 878 19.22 -4.89 12.70
C VAL A 878 19.81 -3.70 11.93
N THR A 879 20.53 -3.95 10.84
CA THR A 879 21.16 -2.90 10.01
C THR A 879 20.14 -1.97 9.39
N LEU A 880 19.10 -2.48 8.74
CA LEU A 880 18.06 -1.61 8.16
C LEU A 880 17.29 -0.83 9.25
N SER A 881 17.12 -1.41 10.43
CA SER A 881 16.55 -0.70 11.59
C SER A 881 17.47 0.42 12.08
N LEU A 882 18.79 0.20 12.14
CA LEU A 882 19.79 1.23 12.46
C LEU A 882 19.75 2.36 11.44
N ILE A 883 19.73 2.05 10.14
CA ILE A 883 19.68 3.04 9.06
C ILE A 883 18.39 3.86 9.15
N ALA A 884 17.23 3.22 9.25
CA ALA A 884 15.94 3.89 9.30
C ALA A 884 15.82 4.79 10.54
N SER A 885 16.14 4.25 11.73
CA SER A 885 16.03 5.00 12.98
C SER A 885 17.04 6.16 13.07
N SER A 886 18.28 5.96 12.64
CA SER A 886 19.28 7.03 12.67
C SER A 886 19.00 8.13 11.64
N TYR A 887 18.42 7.80 10.48
CA TYR A 887 17.94 8.81 9.54
C TYR A 887 16.73 9.59 10.10
N ARG A 888 15.73 8.87 10.65
CA ARG A 888 14.49 9.44 11.19
C ARG A 888 14.73 10.37 12.38
N TYR A 889 15.65 10.02 13.28
CA TYR A 889 15.86 10.71 14.56
C TYR A 889 17.12 11.60 14.61
N HIS A 890 17.69 11.94 13.45
CA HIS A 890 18.88 12.83 13.34
C HIS A 890 20.16 12.28 13.97
N PHE A 891 20.33 10.96 14.02
CA PHE A 891 21.59 10.30 14.45
C PHE A 891 22.47 9.89 13.26
N THR A 892 22.38 10.61 12.14
CA THR A 892 23.08 10.28 10.89
C THR A 892 24.60 10.35 11.01
N TYR A 893 25.13 11.21 11.89
CA TYR A 893 26.57 11.31 12.17
C TYR A 893 27.12 10.04 12.86
N MET A 894 26.36 9.46 13.78
CA MET A 894 26.66 8.13 14.31
C MET A 894 26.53 7.06 13.21
N GLY A 895 25.52 7.20 12.35
CA GLY A 895 25.28 6.30 11.21
C GLY A 895 26.45 6.22 10.22
N ILE A 896 27.06 7.35 9.83
CA ILE A 896 28.20 7.35 8.89
C ILE A 896 29.43 6.63 9.46
N ALA A 897 29.69 6.77 10.77
CA ALA A 897 30.78 6.08 11.44
C ALA A 897 30.56 4.56 11.44
N VAL A 898 29.33 4.12 11.68
CA VAL A 898 28.97 2.69 11.60
C VAL A 898 29.12 2.18 10.16
N PHE A 899 28.61 2.89 9.15
CA PHE A 899 28.80 2.49 7.74
C PHE A 899 30.27 2.30 7.39
N ILE A 900 31.12 3.29 7.68
CA ILE A 900 32.53 3.26 7.28
C ILE A 900 33.30 2.11 7.95
N THR A 901 33.09 1.88 9.26
CA THR A 901 33.73 0.74 9.93
C THR A 901 33.35 -0.59 9.29
N HIS A 902 32.09 -0.73 8.88
CA HIS A 902 31.56 -1.96 8.32
C HIS A 902 32.08 -2.18 6.89
N ASP A 903 31.98 -1.16 6.04
CA ASP A 903 32.38 -1.20 4.64
C ASP A 903 33.88 -1.43 4.46
N ILE A 904 34.73 -0.83 5.30
CA ILE A 904 36.18 -1.05 5.25
C ILE A 904 36.48 -2.53 5.45
N SER A 905 35.94 -3.14 6.52
CA SER A 905 36.19 -4.56 6.79
C SER A 905 35.61 -5.49 5.72
N ASP A 906 34.46 -5.14 5.13
CA ASP A 906 33.81 -5.97 4.12
C ASP A 906 34.55 -5.92 2.77
N PHE A 907 35.19 -4.79 2.45
CA PHE A 907 36.12 -4.71 1.32
C PHE A 907 37.26 -5.72 1.45
N PHE A 908 37.93 -5.79 2.61
CA PHE A 908 39.00 -6.74 2.85
C PHE A 908 38.50 -8.18 2.90
N LEU A 909 37.31 -8.43 3.45
CA LEU A 909 36.69 -9.76 3.44
C LEU A 909 36.44 -10.24 2.00
N ALA A 910 35.73 -9.44 1.20
CA ALA A 910 35.36 -9.78 -0.18
C ALA A 910 36.58 -9.96 -1.08
N THR A 911 37.61 -9.12 -0.90
CA THR A 911 38.86 -9.24 -1.64
C THR A 911 39.66 -10.47 -1.21
N SER A 912 39.67 -10.83 0.09
CA SER A 912 40.33 -12.05 0.57
C SER A 912 39.72 -13.31 -0.06
N LYS A 913 38.38 -13.38 -0.14
CA LYS A 913 37.69 -14.48 -0.82
C LYS A 913 37.94 -14.49 -2.32
N THR A 914 37.96 -13.32 -2.95
CA THR A 914 38.30 -13.20 -4.38
C THR A 914 39.71 -13.75 -4.66
N LEU A 915 40.69 -13.43 -3.82
CA LEU A 915 42.05 -13.99 -3.93
C LEU A 915 42.08 -15.50 -3.70
N ASN A 916 41.24 -16.02 -2.79
CA ASN A 916 41.10 -17.46 -2.56
C ASN A 916 40.57 -18.17 -3.81
N TYR A 917 39.54 -17.62 -4.46
CA TYR A 917 39.00 -18.21 -5.69
C TYR A 917 39.95 -18.12 -6.89
N LEU A 918 40.92 -17.23 -6.86
CA LEU A 918 41.99 -17.12 -7.86
C LEU A 918 43.22 -17.96 -7.51
N ASP A 919 43.21 -18.66 -6.37
CA ASP A 919 44.34 -19.43 -5.85
C ASP A 919 45.64 -18.57 -5.81
N HIS A 920 45.49 -17.28 -5.48
CA HIS A 920 46.57 -16.29 -5.57
C HIS A 920 47.54 -16.40 -4.37
N PRO A 921 48.88 -16.30 -4.57
CA PRO A 921 49.86 -16.50 -3.50
C PRO A 921 49.78 -15.50 -2.34
N LEU A 922 49.13 -14.35 -2.55
CA LEU A 922 48.92 -13.34 -1.51
C LEU A 922 47.77 -13.67 -0.53
N ILE A 923 47.07 -14.80 -0.70
CA ILE A 923 45.91 -15.15 0.13
C ILE A 923 46.23 -15.13 1.63
N GLY A 924 47.34 -15.74 2.05
CA GLY A 924 47.72 -15.82 3.47
C GLY A 924 47.98 -14.45 4.10
N PRO A 925 48.94 -13.65 3.58
CA PRO A 925 49.20 -12.30 4.08
C PRO A 925 47.97 -11.39 4.04
N TYR A 926 47.16 -11.47 2.98
CA TYR A 926 45.96 -10.64 2.83
C TYR A 926 44.84 -11.06 3.80
N PHE A 927 44.68 -12.36 4.06
CA PHE A 927 43.74 -12.86 5.06
C PHE A 927 44.14 -12.43 6.47
N GLY A 928 45.45 -12.44 6.79
CA GLY A 928 45.96 -11.87 8.05
C GLY A 928 45.67 -10.37 8.19
N LEU A 929 45.87 -9.59 7.11
CA LEU A 929 45.52 -8.17 7.06
C LEU A 929 44.01 -7.95 7.28
N PHE A 930 43.18 -8.77 6.63
CA PHE A 930 41.73 -8.75 6.82
C PHE A 930 41.34 -8.94 8.30
N ILE A 931 41.92 -9.92 8.99
CA ILE A 931 41.65 -10.16 10.43
C ILE A 931 42.02 -8.94 11.26
N ALA A 932 43.18 -8.33 11.02
CA ALA A 932 43.62 -7.14 11.74
C ALA A 932 42.66 -5.95 11.52
N VAL A 933 42.27 -5.72 10.26
CA VAL A 933 41.30 -4.66 9.90
C VAL A 933 39.93 -4.93 10.52
N TRP A 934 39.46 -6.17 10.49
CA TRP A 934 38.20 -6.58 11.12
C TRP A 934 38.22 -6.27 12.62
N ILE A 935 39.26 -6.71 13.34
CA ILE A 935 39.36 -6.46 14.78
C ILE A 935 39.38 -4.96 15.09
N TYR A 936 40.15 -4.18 14.33
CA TYR A 936 40.26 -2.74 14.54
C TYR A 936 38.93 -2.01 14.26
N THR A 937 38.31 -2.25 13.12
CA THR A 937 37.10 -1.53 12.69
C THR A 937 35.83 -2.03 13.36
N ARG A 938 35.60 -3.35 13.37
CA ARG A 938 34.36 -3.98 13.89
C ARG A 938 34.35 -4.14 15.40
N HIS A 939 35.51 -4.13 16.08
CA HIS A 939 35.56 -4.27 17.54
C HIS A 939 36.15 -3.06 18.23
N TYR A 940 37.39 -2.67 17.96
CA TYR A 940 38.01 -1.56 18.69
C TYR A 940 37.25 -0.23 18.50
N ILE A 941 37.01 0.19 17.26
CA ILE A 941 36.27 1.43 16.97
C ILE A 941 34.80 1.30 17.37
N ASN A 942 34.13 0.20 16.98
CA ASN A 942 32.71 0.01 17.26
C ASN A 942 32.40 -0.05 18.77
N LEU A 943 33.26 -0.69 19.58
CA LEU A 943 33.13 -0.63 21.04
C LEU A 943 33.29 0.80 21.56
N GLY A 944 34.17 1.62 20.97
CA GLY A 944 34.25 3.05 21.24
C GLY A 944 32.92 3.78 20.98
N ILE A 945 32.28 3.50 19.84
CA ILE A 945 30.95 4.05 19.50
C ILE A 945 29.90 3.61 20.53
N ILE A 946 29.86 2.32 20.89
CA ILE A 946 28.90 1.78 21.87
C ILE A 946 29.12 2.38 23.26
N ILE A 947 30.37 2.53 23.69
CA ILE A 947 30.73 3.14 24.99
C ILE A 947 30.36 4.64 25.03
N SER A 948 30.33 5.33 23.89
CA SER A 948 29.86 6.72 23.81
C SER A 948 28.38 6.86 24.17
N ILE A 949 27.55 5.82 23.96
CA ILE A 949 26.10 5.87 24.24
C ILE A 949 25.82 6.10 25.74
N PRO A 950 26.35 5.30 26.69
CA PRO A 950 26.15 5.58 28.11
C PRO A 950 26.95 6.78 28.64
N ARG A 951 28.06 7.18 28.00
CA ARG A 951 28.96 8.24 28.53
C ARG A 951 28.64 9.65 28.03
N GLU A 952 28.38 9.79 26.73
CA GLU A 952 28.36 11.06 25.99
C GLU A 952 26.95 11.42 25.48
N PHE A 953 26.08 10.43 25.22
CA PHE A 953 24.73 10.66 24.67
C PHE A 953 23.88 11.57 25.55
N GLU A 954 23.94 11.44 26.87
CA GLU A 954 23.16 12.29 27.79
C GLU A 954 23.85 13.64 28.06
N THR A 955 25.18 13.67 28.04
CA THR A 955 25.98 14.80 28.52
C THR A 955 26.31 15.84 27.44
N ILE A 956 26.43 15.42 26.17
CA ILE A 956 26.80 16.28 25.05
C ILE A 956 25.57 16.59 24.21
N GLY A 957 25.23 17.88 24.06
CA GLY A 957 24.04 18.34 23.34
C GLY A 957 22.73 18.12 24.12
N PRO A 958 21.61 18.70 23.67
CA PRO A 958 20.35 18.69 24.41
C PRO A 958 19.80 17.27 24.58
N PHE A 959 19.55 16.86 25.83
CA PHE A 959 18.91 15.60 26.19
C PHE A 959 17.45 15.85 26.56
N VAL A 960 16.66 16.19 25.55
CA VAL A 960 15.23 16.49 25.69
C VAL A 960 14.49 15.78 24.57
N LEU A 961 13.34 15.19 24.91
CA LEU A 961 12.39 14.69 23.93
C LEU A 961 11.42 15.81 23.56
N ASP A 962 11.62 16.38 22.39
CA ASP A 962 10.78 17.43 21.81
C ASP A 962 10.56 17.08 20.34
N TRP A 963 9.37 16.56 20.03
CA TRP A 963 9.01 16.08 18.69
C TRP A 963 8.94 17.22 17.67
N ASP A 964 8.70 18.43 18.14
CA ASP A 964 8.32 19.60 17.32
C ASP A 964 9.56 20.27 16.77
N ARG A 965 10.57 20.39 17.63
CA ARG A 965 11.89 20.87 17.28
C ARG A 965 12.80 19.75 16.76
N GLY A 966 12.31 18.51 16.70
CA GLY A 966 13.08 17.35 16.23
C GLY A 966 14.21 16.91 17.17
N TYR A 967 14.11 17.20 18.47
CA TYR A 967 15.02 16.65 19.49
C TYR A 967 14.49 15.28 19.95
N TYR A 968 15.22 14.22 19.62
CA TYR A 968 14.80 12.84 19.95
C TYR A 968 15.70 12.17 21.00
N LYS A 969 16.63 12.92 21.60
CA LYS A 969 17.53 12.39 22.63
C LYS A 969 16.78 12.24 23.95
N CYS A 970 16.51 11.00 24.33
CA CYS A 970 15.93 10.63 25.61
C CYS A 970 16.43 9.25 26.07
N ARG A 971 16.07 8.83 27.28
CA ARG A 971 16.46 7.51 27.82
C ARG A 971 16.02 6.36 26.93
N LEU A 972 14.83 6.46 26.33
CA LEU A 972 14.32 5.44 25.41
C LEU A 972 15.19 5.37 24.14
N ALA A 973 15.49 6.51 23.50
CA ALA A 973 16.36 6.56 22.33
C ALA A 973 17.78 6.06 22.63
N GLN A 974 18.30 6.36 23.82
CA GLN A 974 19.59 5.87 24.31
C GLN A 974 19.58 4.33 24.44
N PHE A 975 18.53 3.76 25.04
CA PHE A 975 18.38 2.31 25.17
C PHE A 975 18.22 1.60 23.82
N ILE A 976 17.36 2.14 22.93
CA ILE A 976 17.13 1.57 21.60
C ILE A 976 18.41 1.59 20.76
N SER A 977 19.09 2.75 20.70
CA SER A 977 20.32 2.90 19.93
C SER A 977 21.43 1.99 20.48
N GLY A 978 21.60 1.94 21.80
CA GLY A 978 22.54 1.05 22.46
C GLY A 978 22.23 -0.43 22.23
N SER A 979 20.95 -0.81 22.22
CA SER A 979 20.53 -2.21 22.00
C SER A 979 20.74 -2.66 20.56
N LEU A 980 20.42 -1.81 19.57
CA LEU A 980 20.64 -2.10 18.15
C LEU A 980 22.13 -2.19 17.83
N LEU A 981 22.95 -1.26 18.34
CA LEU A 981 24.41 -1.31 18.18
C LEU A 981 25.04 -2.49 18.95
N GLY A 982 24.52 -2.82 20.13
CA GLY A 982 24.93 -4.02 20.86
C GLY A 982 24.60 -5.31 20.10
N SER A 983 23.45 -5.37 19.43
CA SER A 983 23.03 -6.51 18.63
C SER A 983 23.93 -6.73 17.42
N ILE A 984 24.29 -5.67 16.68
CA ILE A 984 25.24 -5.79 15.57
C ILE A 984 26.65 -6.17 16.06
N GLN A 985 27.06 -5.68 17.24
CA GLN A 985 28.33 -6.08 17.85
C GLN A 985 28.37 -7.56 18.25
N ALA A 986 27.27 -8.10 18.78
CA ALA A 986 27.17 -9.51 19.11
C ALA A 986 27.31 -10.40 17.86
N LEU A 987 26.69 -10.00 16.75
CA LEU A 987 26.85 -10.67 15.45
C LEU A 987 28.29 -10.57 14.92
N ASN A 988 28.93 -9.40 15.05
CA ASN A 988 30.34 -9.24 14.67
C ASN A 988 31.26 -10.17 15.48
N LEU A 989 30.99 -10.39 16.78
CA LEU A 989 31.75 -11.34 17.62
C LEU A 989 31.50 -12.79 17.20
N PHE A 990 30.25 -13.13 16.87
CA PHE A 990 29.89 -14.44 16.33
C PHE A 990 30.67 -14.75 15.05
N TRP A 991 30.76 -13.81 14.11
CA TRP A 991 31.56 -14.01 12.89
C TRP A 991 33.06 -13.98 13.14
N LEU A 992 33.56 -13.18 14.10
CA LEU A 992 34.98 -13.23 14.49
C LEU A 992 35.37 -14.63 14.95
N TRP A 993 34.51 -15.32 15.71
CA TRP A 993 34.77 -16.69 16.14
C TRP A 993 34.99 -17.63 14.95
N PHE A 994 34.17 -17.53 13.90
CA PHE A 994 34.38 -18.31 12.66
C PHE A 994 35.65 -17.91 11.92
N ILE A 995 35.95 -16.61 11.81
CA ILE A 995 37.16 -16.11 11.16
C ILE A 995 38.41 -16.65 11.84
N LEU A 996 38.46 -16.64 13.18
CA LEU A 996 39.59 -17.17 13.96
C LEU A 996 39.70 -18.69 13.85
N ARG A 997 38.56 -19.39 13.75
CA ARG A 997 38.54 -20.84 13.51
C ARG A 997 39.12 -21.20 12.14
N ILE A 998 38.75 -20.44 11.09
CA ILE A 998 39.33 -20.58 9.74
C ILE A 998 40.83 -20.26 9.79
N ALA A 999 41.24 -19.18 10.48
CA ALA A 999 42.66 -18.85 10.62
C ALA A 999 43.47 -19.96 11.30
N LYS A 1000 42.93 -20.59 12.35
CA LYS A 1000 43.56 -21.75 13.00
C LYS A 1000 43.71 -22.91 12.02
N ARG A 1001 42.70 -23.19 11.19
CA ARG A 1001 42.75 -24.26 10.18
C ARG A 1001 43.75 -23.94 9.06
N PHE A 1002 43.75 -22.72 8.57
CA PHE A 1002 44.68 -22.25 7.53
C PHE A 1002 46.14 -22.42 7.97
N VAL A 1003 46.46 -22.10 9.23
CA VAL A 1003 47.81 -22.29 9.78
C VAL A 1003 48.18 -23.77 9.94
N LEU A 1004 47.21 -24.66 10.19
CA LEU A 1004 47.44 -26.09 10.43
C LEU A 1004 47.43 -26.95 9.16
N SER A 1005 46.67 -26.57 8.13
CA SER A 1005 46.40 -27.38 6.93
C SER A 1005 46.66 -26.65 5.61
N SER A 1006 47.08 -25.38 5.63
CA SER A 1006 47.24 -24.52 4.44
C SER A 1006 45.98 -24.35 3.57
N GLU A 1007 44.83 -24.84 4.03
CA GLU A 1007 43.52 -24.71 3.38
C GLU A 1007 42.72 -23.53 3.95
N ALA A 1008 42.26 -22.63 3.07
CA ALA A 1008 41.45 -21.46 3.43
C ALA A 1008 39.94 -21.69 3.14
N VAL A 1009 39.42 -22.86 3.49
CA VAL A 1009 38.02 -23.24 3.22
C VAL A 1009 37.07 -22.59 4.23
N ASP A 1010 36.04 -21.88 3.75
CA ASP A 1010 35.01 -21.27 4.60
C ASP A 1010 33.91 -22.29 4.92
N GLU A 1011 33.94 -22.86 6.14
CA GLU A 1011 33.00 -23.91 6.59
C GLU A 1011 31.52 -23.49 6.60
N ARG A 1012 31.23 -22.19 6.46
CA ARG A 1012 29.87 -21.62 6.38
C ARG A 1012 29.22 -21.80 5.00
N SER A 1013 30.02 -21.96 3.95
CA SER A 1013 29.55 -22.22 2.57
C SER A 1013 29.54 -23.73 2.30
N GLU A 1014 28.35 -24.32 2.18
CA GLU A 1014 28.17 -25.76 1.88
C GLU A 1014 28.82 -26.19 0.56
N ASP A 1015 28.97 -25.26 -0.40
CA ASP A 1015 29.48 -25.57 -1.75
C ASP A 1015 31.01 -25.68 -1.84
N GLU A 1016 31.76 -25.23 -0.82
CA GLU A 1016 33.24 -25.28 -0.88
C GLU A 1016 33.76 -26.69 -0.55
N ALA A 1017 33.11 -27.40 0.39
CA ALA A 1017 33.51 -28.75 0.83
C ALA A 1017 33.21 -29.85 -0.21
N GLU A 1018 32.10 -29.79 -0.93
CA GLU A 1018 31.77 -30.78 -1.98
C GLU A 1018 32.68 -30.67 -3.22
N SER A 1019 33.47 -29.60 -3.32
CA SER A 1019 34.30 -29.32 -4.50
C SER A 1019 35.75 -29.79 -4.39
N GLU A 1020 36.21 -30.16 -3.18
CA GLU A 1020 37.59 -30.58 -2.89
C GLU A 1020 37.71 -32.09 -2.58
N ASP A 1021 36.66 -32.75 -2.10
CA ASP A 1021 36.67 -34.17 -1.67
C ASP A 1021 36.79 -35.22 -2.81
N SER A 1022 37.11 -34.81 -4.04
CA SER A 1022 37.36 -35.73 -5.16
C SER A 1022 38.83 -35.90 -5.54
N ASP A 1023 39.77 -35.23 -4.86
CA ASP A 1023 41.17 -35.21 -5.30
C ASP A 1023 42.14 -35.32 -4.11
N ASP A 1024 42.20 -36.51 -3.49
CA ASP A 1024 43.37 -36.89 -2.69
C ASP A 1024 43.57 -38.41 -2.69
N THR A 1025 44.34 -38.90 -3.67
CA THR A 1025 45.09 -40.15 -3.54
C THR A 1025 46.59 -39.82 -3.60
N PRO A 1026 47.41 -40.26 -2.62
CA PRO A 1026 48.81 -39.85 -2.57
C PRO A 1026 49.62 -40.61 -3.63
N THR A 1027 50.10 -39.91 -4.67
CA THR A 1027 51.10 -40.47 -5.59
C THR A 1027 52.52 -40.36 -4.99
N PRO A 1028 53.35 -41.40 -5.09
CA PRO A 1028 54.70 -41.41 -4.54
C PRO A 1028 55.64 -40.50 -5.36
N LYS A 1029 56.47 -39.73 -4.66
CA LYS A 1029 57.51 -38.87 -5.25
C LYS A 1029 58.55 -39.72 -5.98
N ILE A 1030 58.68 -39.54 -7.30
CA ILE A 1030 59.87 -39.94 -8.05
C ILE A 1030 60.82 -38.74 -8.08
N GLU A 1031 61.97 -38.92 -7.47
CA GLU A 1031 63.11 -38.02 -7.49
C GLU A 1031 63.84 -38.17 -8.84
N ILE A 1032 64.03 -37.08 -9.58
CA ILE A 1032 64.88 -37.05 -10.78
C ILE A 1032 65.89 -35.92 -10.60
N THR A 1033 67.16 -36.32 -10.48
CA THR A 1033 68.35 -35.45 -10.57
C THR A 1033 68.64 -35.04 -12.03
N PRO A 1034 69.33 -33.91 -12.26
CA PRO A 1034 69.45 -33.30 -13.58
C PRO A 1034 70.68 -33.79 -14.35
N ALA A 1035 70.58 -33.85 -15.69
CA ALA A 1035 71.73 -33.88 -16.59
C ALA A 1035 71.42 -33.15 -17.91
N ASN A 1036 72.05 -31.97 -18.04
CA ASN A 1036 72.69 -31.29 -19.16
C ASN A 1036 72.39 -31.57 -20.65
N GLU A 1037 72.61 -30.46 -21.40
CA GLU A 1037 73.08 -30.31 -22.80
C GLU A 1037 72.04 -30.53 -23.93
N GLU A 1038 71.99 -29.76 -25.01
CA GLU A 1038 72.56 -28.48 -25.44
C GLU A 1038 71.86 -28.10 -26.78
N ASN A 1039 71.81 -26.80 -27.08
CA ASN A 1039 71.78 -26.16 -28.41
C ASN A 1039 70.71 -26.49 -29.49
N GLY A 1040 70.13 -25.42 -30.06
CA GLY A 1040 69.50 -25.47 -31.39
C GLY A 1040 68.55 -24.31 -31.73
N THR A 1041 69.11 -23.19 -32.16
CA THR A 1041 68.51 -21.90 -32.52
C THR A 1041 67.62 -21.84 -33.78
N ALA A 1042 66.60 -20.98 -33.67
CA ALA A 1042 66.22 -19.87 -34.59
C ALA A 1042 65.44 -20.10 -35.92
N GLU A 1043 64.29 -19.40 -35.93
CA GLU A 1043 63.81 -18.42 -36.94
C GLU A 1043 62.97 -18.82 -38.18
N LYS A 1044 61.70 -18.37 -38.08
CA LYS A 1044 60.96 -17.44 -38.96
C LYS A 1044 60.53 -17.87 -40.38
N LYS A 1045 59.18 -17.79 -40.50
CA LYS A 1045 58.39 -16.87 -41.36
C LYS A 1045 57.65 -17.46 -42.58
N ASN A 1046 56.37 -17.06 -42.57
CA ASN A 1046 55.49 -16.67 -43.69
C ASN A 1046 54.90 -17.78 -44.59
N GLY A 1047 53.62 -18.09 -44.36
CA GLY A 1047 52.53 -17.34 -44.99
C GLY A 1047 52.16 -17.67 -46.45
N ALA A 1048 50.89 -18.09 -46.60
CA ALA A 1048 49.95 -17.74 -47.67
C ALA A 1048 49.70 -18.74 -48.85
N VAL A 1049 48.47 -19.28 -48.84
CA VAL A 1049 47.44 -19.25 -49.92
C VAL A 1049 47.27 -20.45 -50.88
N ALA A 1050 45.98 -20.64 -51.24
CA ALA A 1050 45.30 -21.54 -52.21
C ALA A 1050 44.88 -22.91 -51.62
N VAL A 1051 43.60 -23.23 -51.34
CA VAL A 1051 42.29 -23.10 -52.02
C VAL A 1051 42.20 -23.90 -53.33
N GLU A 1052 41.08 -24.62 -53.46
CA GLU A 1052 40.66 -25.62 -54.46
C GLU A 1052 41.16 -27.04 -54.15
N GLY A 1053 40.33 -28.06 -53.97
CA GLY A 1053 38.92 -28.23 -54.28
C GLY A 1053 38.75 -29.65 -54.80
N VAL A 1054 38.28 -30.59 -53.97
CA VAL A 1054 37.85 -31.90 -54.45
C VAL A 1054 36.54 -32.26 -53.79
N LYS A 1055 35.57 -32.50 -54.68
CA LYS A 1055 34.19 -32.89 -54.45
C LYS A 1055 34.08 -34.24 -53.73
N GLU A 1056 33.07 -34.28 -52.87
CA GLU A 1056 32.09 -35.35 -52.69
C GLU A 1056 32.42 -36.72 -53.28
N GLU A 1057 32.52 -37.73 -52.41
CA GLU A 1057 31.74 -38.93 -52.65
C GLU A 1057 31.21 -39.53 -51.34
N LYS A 1058 29.91 -39.82 -51.39
CA LYS A 1058 29.05 -40.45 -50.38
C LYS A 1058 29.69 -41.66 -49.68
N LYS A 1059 29.48 -41.78 -48.36
CA LYS A 1059 28.61 -42.79 -47.72
C LYS A 1059 28.94 -42.94 -46.23
N GLU A 1060 27.87 -43.04 -45.43
CA GLU A 1060 27.79 -43.71 -44.11
C GLU A 1060 28.66 -43.05 -43.01
N LEU A 1061 28.11 -42.33 -42.02
CA LEU A 1061 27.04 -42.68 -41.06
C LEU A 1061 26.33 -41.41 -40.54
#